data_AF-A0A9W9WTH6-F1
#
_entry.id   AF-A0A9W9WTH6-F1
#
_cell.length_a   1.000
_cell.length_b   1.000
_cell.length_c   1.000
_cell.angle_alpha   90.00
_cell.angle_beta   90.00
_cell.angle_gamma   90.00
#
_symmetry.space_group_name_H-M   'P 1'
#
loop_
_entity.id
_entity.type
_entity.pdbx_description
1 polymer ?
#
loop_
_entity_poly.entity_id
_entity_poly.type
_entity_poly.pdbx_seq_one_letter_code
_entity_poly.pdbx_strand_id
1 'polypeptide(L)'
;MEVSIPPTTITTSEETLKDGHEPRLVLSTFSDLPDVPSHSPSTELPDISLSETVQGESSESITKTLCDAPEKITESCEQELPALSQKNPLFPPLPSYETPSMSGSIKYLMIRLIAFVLSLSFLTAIFVGALSRTVWTVLGNVGLRLRGKPEPGRIFEAEEKKRRLARDAAHMEWHLRLQNQQLDAEQGQDECPPLEGGKDRLVCDVAYYARRVGLDVETFRVQTEDGYIITLWHVYNPKEYAPLSEEQRRERGPEVFTGANAKSCANTNSNVKPRYPVLLMHGLLQSAGAYCTNDDDSLAFFLCKSGYDVWLGNNRCGMTPEHATLSPSDPRMWSWDIRHLGTLDLAALTSRVLYETGFEKLGLVCHSQGTTQTFVALAKEHRPELGKYISVFCALAPAVYAGPLVRRSYLRFMSKLSPETFRLFFGIHSFIPFMMAVHRVFPPKIYGVLAYCVFSHLFGWSDCRWERDLRDRMFQFAPVYVSAELMRWWLGGEGFAKHKCILAPEEQDAEDTEMPRFTDEPRSVRPEDAMNHGETDRTPKSPNKQSWYGAQTPPFALWIGGSDALVDGRKLLTRFDRGLEPQVNVVHSKIIEEYEHLDVLWAMDAVDQVGKEVRQVIWETMPHGARVACRRPRGVN
;
A
#
# COMPACT_ATOMS: atom_id res chain seq x y z
N MET A 1 -34.52 27.13 -45.46
CA MET A 1 -35.97 26.84 -45.52
C MET A 1 -36.44 26.63 -44.10
N GLU A 2 -37.30 27.50 -43.62
CA GLU A 2 -37.98 27.32 -42.33
C GLU A 2 -39.13 26.33 -42.52
N VAL A 3 -39.42 25.54 -41.48
CA VAL A 3 -40.71 24.85 -41.33
C VAL A 3 -41.14 25.06 -39.88
N SER A 4 -42.30 25.66 -39.67
CA SER A 4 -42.82 26.06 -38.36
C SER A 4 -44.30 25.67 -38.25
N ILE A 5 -44.62 24.84 -37.25
CA ILE A 5 -45.97 24.38 -36.92
C ILE A 5 -46.00 24.00 -35.41
N PRO A 6 -47.15 23.97 -34.72
CA PRO A 6 -47.67 25.16 -34.05
C PRO A 6 -47.94 24.96 -32.53
N PRO A 7 -48.22 26.02 -31.76
CA PRO A 7 -48.81 25.88 -30.43
C PRO A 7 -50.27 25.41 -30.53
N THR A 8 -50.73 24.64 -29.54
CA THR A 8 -52.15 24.29 -29.34
C THR A 8 -52.63 24.82 -27.99
N THR A 9 -53.91 25.21 -27.90
CA THR A 9 -54.39 26.16 -26.89
C THR A 9 -55.64 25.65 -26.17
N ILE A 10 -55.58 25.65 -24.83
CA ILE A 10 -56.69 25.66 -23.85
C ILE A 10 -57.82 24.64 -24.02
N THR A 11 -58.00 23.80 -22.99
CA THR A 11 -59.32 23.62 -22.35
C THR A 11 -59.16 23.73 -20.84
N THR A 12 -59.79 24.75 -20.25
CA THR A 12 -59.91 24.94 -18.80
C THR A 12 -61.11 24.18 -18.24
N SER A 13 -60.96 23.61 -17.04
CA SER A 13 -62.07 23.23 -16.19
C SER A 13 -61.77 23.69 -14.76
N GLU A 14 -62.26 24.87 -14.39
CA GLU A 14 -62.24 25.35 -13.01
C GLU A 14 -63.34 24.63 -12.22
N GLU A 15 -62.98 24.01 -11.10
CA GLU A 15 -63.88 23.85 -9.96
C GLU A 15 -63.18 24.38 -8.70
N THR A 16 -63.85 25.28 -7.98
CA THR A 16 -63.27 26.03 -6.87
C THR A 16 -64.15 25.99 -5.63
N LEU A 17 -63.66 25.36 -4.56
CA LEU A 17 -64.07 25.54 -3.15
C LEU A 17 -62.89 25.03 -2.31
N LYS A 18 -62.01 25.87 -1.76
CA LYS A 18 -62.20 26.73 -0.57
C LYS A 18 -62.66 25.96 0.67
N ASP A 19 -61.70 25.42 1.42
CA ASP A 19 -61.31 25.90 2.76
C ASP A 19 -60.09 25.10 3.27
N GLY A 20 -59.23 25.57 4.18
CA GLY A 20 -59.22 26.91 4.79
C GLY A 20 -58.48 27.03 6.13
N HIS A 21 -57.30 26.42 6.33
CA HIS A 21 -56.48 26.63 7.54
C HIS A 21 -54.96 26.46 7.32
N GLU A 22 -54.22 27.55 7.55
CA GLU A 22 -52.89 27.53 8.17
C GLU A 22 -53.09 27.37 9.72
N PRO A 23 -52.10 26.97 10.56
CA PRO A 23 -50.79 27.65 10.60
C PRO A 23 -49.53 26.90 11.14
N ARG A 24 -48.39 27.59 11.00
CA ARG A 24 -47.21 27.65 11.91
C ARG A 24 -46.23 26.48 12.05
N LEU A 25 -44.95 26.86 11.99
CA LEU A 25 -43.80 26.17 12.59
C LEU A 25 -43.94 26.07 14.12
N VAL A 26 -43.40 24.99 14.69
CA VAL A 26 -42.89 24.96 16.08
C VAL A 26 -41.51 24.33 16.08
N LEU A 27 -40.54 25.02 16.70
CA LEU A 27 -39.24 24.47 17.08
C LEU A 27 -39.36 23.83 18.47
N SER A 28 -38.90 22.60 18.64
CA SER A 28 -38.67 22.02 19.97
C SER A 28 -37.46 21.09 19.98
N THR A 29 -36.36 21.59 20.53
CA THR A 29 -35.27 20.76 21.07
C THR A 29 -35.79 19.94 22.26
N PHE A 30 -35.42 18.66 22.36
CA PHE A 30 -35.43 17.95 23.63
C PHE A 30 -34.25 16.99 23.73
N SER A 31 -33.40 17.23 24.73
CA SER A 31 -32.65 16.19 25.41
C SER A 31 -33.57 15.54 26.45
N ASP A 32 -33.34 14.26 26.77
CA ASP A 32 -33.12 13.76 28.14
C ASP A 32 -33.40 12.25 28.24
N LEU A 33 -32.62 11.58 29.09
CA LEU A 33 -32.67 10.15 29.39
C LEU A 33 -33.35 9.91 30.74
N PRO A 34 -34.04 8.77 30.93
CA PRO A 34 -34.34 8.23 32.25
C PRO A 34 -33.63 6.89 32.52
N ASP A 35 -32.88 6.80 33.62
CA ASP A 35 -32.37 5.55 34.18
C ASP A 35 -33.48 4.73 34.88
N VAL A 36 -33.51 3.41 34.68
CA VAL A 36 -34.25 2.43 35.52
C VAL A 36 -33.40 1.14 35.62
N PRO A 37 -33.26 0.51 36.82
CA PRO A 37 -32.14 -0.42 37.08
C PRO A 37 -32.45 -1.91 36.91
N SER A 38 -31.40 -2.72 37.04
CA SER A 38 -31.41 -4.19 36.99
C SER A 38 -31.88 -4.86 38.29
N HIS A 39 -32.73 -5.89 38.18
CA HIS A 39 -32.81 -7.00 39.14
C HIS A 39 -33.28 -8.30 38.44
N SER A 40 -32.76 -9.44 38.87
CA SER A 40 -33.01 -10.77 38.30
C SER A 40 -33.46 -11.77 39.36
N PRO A 41 -34.54 -12.54 39.16
CA PRO A 41 -34.87 -13.72 39.96
C PRO A 41 -34.28 -15.01 39.36
N SER A 42 -34.10 -16.04 40.20
CA SER A 42 -33.64 -17.39 39.86
C SER A 42 -34.81 -18.37 39.61
N THR A 43 -34.50 -19.64 39.27
CA THR A 43 -34.82 -20.84 40.10
C THR A 43 -34.96 -22.16 39.28
N GLU A 44 -34.46 -23.28 39.84
CA GLU A 44 -34.65 -24.73 39.50
C GLU A 44 -34.18 -25.24 38.09
N LEU A 45 -33.28 -26.25 37.97
CA LEU A 45 -33.24 -27.70 38.39
C LEU A 45 -33.99 -28.64 37.40
N PRO A 46 -33.67 -29.96 37.26
CA PRO A 46 -32.90 -30.89 38.13
C PRO A 46 -31.77 -31.68 37.39
N ASP A 47 -31.23 -32.82 37.87
CA ASP A 47 -30.56 -33.21 39.13
C ASP A 47 -30.03 -34.68 38.99
N ILE A 48 -29.22 -35.19 39.94
CA ILE A 48 -28.81 -36.62 40.14
C ILE A 48 -27.85 -37.19 39.06
N SER A 49 -26.65 -37.72 39.36
CA SER A 49 -25.82 -37.85 40.58
C SER A 49 -24.37 -38.26 40.16
N LEU A 50 -23.38 -38.75 40.93
CA LEU A 50 -23.29 -39.32 42.30
C LEU A 50 -21.84 -39.13 42.88
N SER A 51 -21.34 -40.10 43.66
CA SER A 51 -20.04 -40.22 44.35
C SER A 51 -18.82 -40.44 43.41
N GLU A 52 -17.57 -40.12 43.77
CA GLU A 52 -16.86 -40.48 45.02
C GLU A 52 -15.86 -39.44 45.59
N THR A 53 -15.35 -39.75 46.79
CA THR A 53 -14.58 -38.90 47.70
C THR A 53 -13.12 -38.65 47.29
N VAL A 54 -12.65 -37.41 47.49
CA VAL A 54 -11.22 -37.08 47.66
C VAL A 54 -11.07 -36.18 48.90
N GLN A 55 -10.15 -36.52 49.80
CA GLN A 55 -9.77 -35.68 50.93
C GLN A 55 -8.79 -34.60 50.44
N GLY A 56 -8.96 -33.35 50.90
CA GLY A 56 -8.27 -32.20 50.31
C GLY A 56 -6.84 -31.99 50.81
N GLU A 57 -6.06 -31.27 50.00
CA GLU A 57 -4.80 -30.62 50.38
C GLU A 57 -4.73 -29.20 49.78
N SER A 58 -3.68 -28.43 50.07
CA SER A 58 -3.73 -26.96 50.12
C SER A 58 -3.90 -26.22 48.79
N SER A 59 -4.66 -25.12 48.85
CA SER A 59 -4.90 -24.16 47.77
C SER A 59 -3.69 -23.22 47.55
N GLU A 60 -2.55 -23.76 47.11
CA GLU A 60 -1.33 -22.97 46.87
C GLU A 60 -0.56 -23.33 45.58
N SER A 61 -1.09 -24.26 44.76
CA SER A 61 -0.45 -24.72 43.52
C SER A 61 -0.99 -24.03 42.25
N ILE A 62 -2.29 -23.77 42.18
CA ILE A 62 -3.00 -23.38 40.95
C ILE A 62 -2.63 -21.96 40.47
N THR A 63 -2.23 -21.06 41.36
CA THR A 63 -1.78 -19.69 41.04
C THR A 63 -0.41 -19.62 40.36
N LYS A 64 0.32 -20.75 40.22
CA LYS A 64 1.61 -20.79 39.52
C LYS A 64 1.52 -21.13 38.04
N THR A 65 0.50 -21.87 37.59
CA THR A 65 0.43 -22.40 36.21
C THR A 65 -0.13 -21.39 35.19
N LEU A 66 -0.61 -20.22 35.61
CA LEU A 66 -1.11 -19.16 34.72
C LEU A 66 -0.12 -17.99 34.47
N CYS A 67 1.02 -17.96 35.16
CA CYS A 67 2.01 -16.88 35.00
C CYS A 67 3.05 -17.15 33.89
N ASP A 68 3.31 -18.43 33.57
CA ASP A 68 4.41 -18.84 32.68
C ASP A 68 4.01 -18.90 31.18
N ALA A 69 2.79 -18.46 30.86
CA ALA A 69 2.25 -18.45 29.50
C ALA A 69 2.89 -17.45 28.50
N PRO A 70 3.28 -16.20 28.88
CA PRO A 70 3.70 -15.21 27.90
C PRO A 70 5.13 -15.44 27.37
N GLU A 71 6.06 -15.92 28.20
CA GLU A 71 7.46 -16.11 27.80
C GLU A 71 7.60 -17.20 26.72
N LYS A 72 6.88 -18.32 26.87
CA LYS A 72 6.86 -19.42 25.88
C LYS A 72 6.37 -19.01 24.49
N ILE A 73 5.47 -18.02 24.39
CA ILE A 73 4.98 -17.53 23.09
C ILE A 73 6.07 -16.70 22.41
N THR A 74 6.81 -15.87 23.16
CA THR A 74 7.99 -15.17 22.61
C THR A 74 9.11 -16.13 22.22
N GLU A 75 9.46 -17.12 23.05
CA GLU A 75 10.53 -18.08 22.71
C GLU A 75 10.16 -18.98 21.52
N SER A 76 8.90 -19.43 21.40
CA SER A 76 8.48 -20.22 20.23
C SER A 76 8.46 -19.39 18.94
N CYS A 77 8.04 -18.13 18.99
CA CYS A 77 8.06 -17.23 17.83
C CYS A 77 9.49 -16.92 17.34
N GLU A 78 10.49 -16.83 18.23
CA GLU A 78 11.90 -16.71 17.83
C GLU A 78 12.49 -18.03 17.29
N GLN A 79 11.93 -19.19 17.66
CA GLN A 79 12.41 -20.50 17.22
C GLN A 79 11.86 -20.94 15.84
N GLU A 80 10.67 -20.51 15.43
CA GLU A 80 10.06 -20.95 14.15
C GLU A 80 10.40 -20.07 12.93
N LEU A 81 11.08 -18.91 13.10
CA LEU A 81 11.57 -18.06 12.00
C LEU A 81 13.11 -17.91 11.93
N PRO A 82 13.89 -19.00 11.71
CA PRO A 82 15.36 -18.94 11.60
C PRO A 82 15.91 -17.93 10.60
N ALA A 83 15.16 -17.64 9.53
CA ALA A 83 15.52 -16.69 8.47
C ALA A 83 15.67 -15.22 8.95
N LEU A 84 14.99 -14.83 10.03
CA LEU A 84 15.05 -13.46 10.55
C LEU A 84 16.17 -13.26 11.59
N SER A 85 16.69 -14.34 12.16
CA SER A 85 17.69 -14.31 13.25
C SER A 85 19.16 -14.38 12.78
N GLN A 86 19.41 -14.77 11.52
CA GLN A 86 20.78 -14.82 10.98
C GLN A 86 21.44 -13.43 10.88
N LYS A 87 22.74 -13.38 11.18
CA LYS A 87 23.58 -12.15 11.09
C LYS A 87 23.90 -11.78 9.63
N ASN A 88 22.90 -11.36 8.86
CA ASN A 88 23.08 -10.86 7.50
C ASN A 88 23.53 -9.36 7.54
N PRO A 89 24.63 -8.97 6.86
CA PRO A 89 25.13 -7.59 6.88
C PRO A 89 24.19 -6.54 6.25
N LEU A 90 23.19 -6.97 5.48
CA LEU A 90 22.13 -6.11 4.93
C LEU A 90 21.02 -5.80 5.94
N PHE A 91 20.88 -6.62 6.98
CA PHE A 91 19.80 -6.56 7.96
C PHE A 91 20.37 -6.55 9.39
N PRO A 92 20.87 -5.39 9.86
CA PRO A 92 21.37 -5.24 11.23
C PRO A 92 20.32 -5.66 12.27
N PRO A 93 20.73 -6.27 13.39
CA PRO A 93 19.80 -6.79 14.39
C PRO A 93 18.84 -5.70 14.91
N LEU A 94 17.59 -6.10 15.10
CA LEU A 94 16.56 -5.28 15.70
C LEU A 94 16.75 -5.18 17.22
N PRO A 95 16.28 -4.09 17.85
CA PRO A 95 16.38 -3.92 19.29
C PRO A 95 15.38 -4.82 20.02
N SER A 96 15.87 -5.65 20.94
CA SER A 96 15.02 -6.24 21.96
C SER A 96 14.66 -5.20 23.03
N TYR A 97 13.47 -5.32 23.60
CA TYR A 97 12.98 -4.46 24.68
C TYR A 97 12.42 -5.32 25.81
N GLU A 98 12.80 -4.97 27.04
CA GLU A 98 12.25 -5.55 28.27
C GLU A 98 10.72 -5.43 28.32
N THR A 99 10.05 -6.35 29.01
CA THR A 99 8.61 -6.26 29.30
C THR A 99 8.26 -5.00 30.12
N PRO A 100 7.01 -4.51 30.10
CA PRO A 100 6.65 -3.21 30.70
C PRO A 100 6.83 -3.11 32.22
N SER A 101 8.04 -2.78 32.66
CA SER A 101 8.37 -2.39 34.04
C SER A 101 8.15 -0.88 34.26
N MET A 102 7.99 -0.42 35.51
CA MET A 102 7.84 1.02 35.81
C MET A 102 9.10 1.82 35.42
N SER A 103 10.30 1.29 35.74
CA SER A 103 11.58 1.89 35.38
C SER A 103 11.81 1.91 33.87
N GLY A 104 11.51 0.81 33.17
CA GLY A 104 11.52 0.72 31.71
C GLY A 104 10.56 1.73 31.06
N SER A 105 9.34 1.84 31.59
CA SER A 105 8.33 2.79 31.09
C SER A 105 8.81 4.25 31.19
N ILE A 106 9.45 4.63 32.30
CA ILE A 106 10.04 5.98 32.47
C ILE A 106 11.22 6.18 31.51
N LYS A 107 12.13 5.20 31.38
CA LYS A 107 13.26 5.20 30.43
C LYS A 107 12.77 5.42 28.99
N TYR A 108 11.76 4.65 28.55
CA TYR A 108 11.20 4.77 27.21
C TYR A 108 10.40 6.07 27.00
N LEU A 109 9.70 6.58 28.02
CA LEU A 109 9.03 7.89 27.97
C LEU A 109 10.04 9.03 27.78
N MET A 110 11.16 9.02 28.51
CA MET A 110 12.21 10.04 28.37
C MET A 110 12.86 9.99 26.98
N ILE A 111 13.12 8.80 26.42
CA ILE A 111 13.60 8.64 25.04
C ILE A 111 12.59 9.22 24.04
N ARG A 112 11.29 8.94 24.20
CA ARG A 112 10.23 9.50 23.33
C ARG A 112 10.15 11.02 23.39
N LEU A 113 10.31 11.62 24.57
CA LEU A 113 10.30 13.09 24.74
C LEU A 113 11.50 13.75 24.06
N ILE A 114 12.71 13.18 24.20
CA ILE A 114 13.92 13.67 23.54
C ILE A 114 13.79 13.53 22.01
N ALA A 115 13.39 12.35 21.53
CA ALA A 115 13.18 12.09 20.12
C ALA A 115 12.09 12.98 19.50
N PHE A 116 11.03 13.31 20.24
CA PHE A 116 10.01 14.25 19.78
C PHE A 116 10.60 15.64 19.50
N VAL A 117 11.39 16.19 20.43
CA VAL A 117 12.02 17.52 20.25
C VAL A 117 13.04 17.51 19.10
N LEU A 118 13.87 16.47 18.99
CA LEU A 118 14.89 16.36 17.95
C LEU A 118 14.29 16.16 16.55
N SER A 119 13.35 15.22 16.41
CA SER A 119 12.66 14.98 15.14
C SER A 119 11.76 16.15 14.71
N LEU A 120 11.11 16.86 15.64
CA LEU A 120 10.36 18.08 15.34
C LEU A 120 11.28 19.21 14.86
N SER A 121 12.46 19.36 15.46
CA SER A 121 13.46 20.35 15.02
C SER A 121 13.96 20.06 13.59
N PHE A 122 14.21 18.79 13.28
CA PHE A 122 14.61 18.34 11.95
C PHE A 122 13.50 18.49 10.89
N LEU A 123 12.26 18.12 11.24
CA LEU A 123 11.09 18.34 10.38
C LEU A 123 10.86 19.83 10.12
N THR A 124 11.06 20.69 11.13
CA THR A 124 10.97 22.15 10.99
C THR A 124 12.04 22.68 10.02
N ALA A 125 13.29 22.19 10.11
CA ALA A 125 14.35 22.57 9.19
C ALA A 125 14.04 22.16 7.73
N ILE A 126 13.49 20.96 7.52
CA ILE A 126 12.99 20.51 6.21
C ILE A 126 11.86 21.42 5.71
N PHE A 127 10.88 21.74 6.57
CA PHE A 127 9.73 22.58 6.21
C PHE A 127 10.14 24.01 5.82
N VAL A 128 11.07 24.62 6.56
CA VAL A 128 11.64 25.94 6.24
C VAL A 128 12.40 25.90 4.91
N GLY A 129 13.17 24.84 4.65
CA GLY A 129 13.85 24.64 3.36
C GLY A 129 12.88 24.45 2.19
N ALA A 130 11.79 23.70 2.41
CA ALA A 130 10.71 23.48 1.45
C ALA A 130 10.00 24.79 1.12
N LEU A 131 9.53 25.52 2.13
CA LEU A 131 8.84 26.80 1.96
C LEU A 131 9.73 27.82 1.25
N SER A 132 11.01 27.92 1.63
CA SER A 132 11.97 28.83 0.98
C SER A 132 12.17 28.52 -0.50
N ARG A 133 12.33 27.23 -0.87
CA ARG A 133 12.43 26.79 -2.27
C ARG A 133 11.14 27.06 -3.05
N THR A 134 9.98 26.81 -2.44
CA THR A 134 8.67 27.07 -3.05
C THR A 134 8.48 28.56 -3.32
N VAL A 135 8.76 29.43 -2.35
CA VAL A 135 8.66 30.89 -2.50
C VAL A 135 9.58 31.38 -3.62
N TRP A 136 10.83 30.93 -3.67
CA TRP A 136 11.76 31.30 -4.73
C TRP A 136 11.28 30.86 -6.13
N THR A 137 10.76 29.63 -6.25
CA THR A 137 10.21 29.09 -7.50
C THR A 137 8.97 29.87 -7.96
N VAL A 138 8.06 30.20 -7.03
CA VAL A 138 6.88 31.01 -7.32
C VAL A 138 7.29 32.41 -7.79
N LEU A 139 8.18 33.09 -7.07
CA LEU A 139 8.67 34.43 -7.43
C LEU A 139 9.34 34.46 -8.81
N GLY A 140 10.17 33.47 -9.13
CA GLY A 140 10.75 33.33 -10.47
C GLY A 140 9.70 33.16 -11.58
N ASN A 141 8.63 32.43 -11.30
CA ASN A 141 7.56 32.16 -12.26
C ASN A 141 6.48 33.25 -12.35
N VAL A 142 6.42 34.23 -11.43
CA VAL A 142 5.47 35.37 -11.50
C VAL A 142 5.57 36.09 -12.85
N GLY A 143 6.78 36.34 -13.35
CA GLY A 143 7.00 37.02 -14.63
C GLY A 143 6.54 36.24 -15.87
N LEU A 144 6.39 34.91 -15.77
CA LEU A 144 5.81 34.07 -16.84
C LEU A 144 4.28 34.09 -16.76
N ARG A 145 3.72 33.88 -15.55
CA ARG A 145 2.27 33.91 -15.29
C ARG A 145 1.64 35.25 -15.66
N LEU A 146 2.27 36.38 -15.31
CA LEU A 146 1.81 37.73 -15.69
C LEU A 146 1.88 38.00 -17.20
N ARG A 147 2.64 37.21 -17.97
CA ARG A 147 2.73 37.29 -19.43
C ARG A 147 1.84 36.26 -20.14
N GLY A 148 0.97 35.57 -19.41
CA GLY A 148 0.07 34.55 -19.95
C GLY A 148 0.79 33.35 -20.57
N LYS A 149 2.06 33.12 -20.22
CA LYS A 149 2.81 31.95 -20.70
C LYS A 149 2.47 30.70 -19.86
N PRO A 150 2.35 29.52 -20.48
CA PRO A 150 2.13 28.27 -19.76
C PRO A 150 3.29 27.98 -18.80
N GLU A 151 3.03 27.19 -17.75
CA GLU A 151 4.07 26.84 -16.78
C GLU A 151 5.09 25.88 -17.41
N PRO A 152 6.41 26.15 -17.31
CA PRO A 152 7.43 25.29 -17.92
C PRO A 152 7.32 23.84 -17.47
N GLY A 153 7.30 22.92 -18.45
CA GLY A 153 7.24 21.47 -18.22
C GLY A 153 5.83 20.87 -18.07
N ARG A 154 4.76 21.67 -17.99
CA ARG A 154 3.39 21.17 -17.83
C ARG A 154 2.79 20.75 -19.18
N ILE A 155 2.89 19.46 -19.50
CA ILE A 155 2.56 18.94 -20.85
C ILE A 155 1.05 18.68 -21.07
N PHE A 156 0.26 18.45 -20.02
CA PHE A 156 -1.14 18.04 -20.12
C PHE A 156 -2.17 19.18 -19.94
N GLU A 157 -1.76 20.44 -19.96
CA GLU A 157 -2.62 21.60 -19.62
C GLU A 157 -3.96 21.64 -20.40
N ALA A 158 -3.96 21.23 -21.67
CA ALA A 158 -5.17 21.15 -22.50
C ALA A 158 -6.13 20.03 -22.04
N GLU A 159 -5.59 18.87 -21.63
CA GLU A 159 -6.37 17.73 -21.16
C GLU A 159 -6.88 17.97 -19.72
N GLU A 160 -6.07 18.57 -18.84
CA GLU A 160 -6.53 19.03 -17.51
C GLU A 160 -7.69 20.02 -17.62
N LYS A 161 -7.64 20.94 -18.60
CA LYS A 161 -8.74 21.89 -18.83
C LYS A 161 -10.02 21.17 -19.29
N LYS A 162 -9.89 20.15 -20.16
CA LYS A 162 -11.00 19.28 -20.61
C LYS A 162 -11.59 18.46 -19.46
N ARG A 163 -10.74 17.81 -18.64
CA ARG A 163 -11.15 17.01 -17.48
C ARG A 163 -11.79 17.83 -16.37
N ARG A 164 -11.30 19.04 -16.11
CA ARG A 164 -11.97 20.03 -15.24
C ARG A 164 -13.40 20.29 -15.70
N LEU A 165 -13.59 20.65 -16.97
CA LEU A 165 -14.92 20.93 -17.52
C LEU A 165 -15.85 19.71 -17.46
N ALA A 166 -15.32 18.49 -17.66
CA ALA A 166 -16.08 17.25 -17.48
C ALA A 166 -16.49 17.02 -16.01
N ARG A 167 -15.59 17.24 -15.04
CA ARG A 167 -15.92 17.18 -13.60
C ARG A 167 -16.92 18.24 -13.18
N ASP A 168 -16.79 19.46 -13.68
CA ASP A 168 -17.73 20.56 -13.40
C ASP A 168 -19.13 20.26 -13.97
N ALA A 169 -19.22 19.63 -15.15
CA ALA A 169 -20.48 19.15 -15.71
C ALA A 169 -21.10 18.01 -14.88
N ALA A 170 -20.33 16.97 -14.56
CA ALA A 170 -20.79 15.84 -13.73
C ALA A 170 -21.22 16.28 -12.31
N HIS A 171 -20.58 17.31 -11.77
CA HIS A 171 -20.97 17.95 -10.50
C HIS A 171 -22.36 18.62 -10.59
N MET A 172 -22.67 19.28 -11.71
CA MET A 172 -24.01 19.86 -11.93
C MET A 172 -25.05 18.77 -12.17
N GLU A 173 -24.73 17.74 -12.95
CA GLU A 173 -25.62 16.58 -13.17
C GLU A 173 -25.96 15.86 -11.85
N TRP A 174 -24.96 15.64 -10.97
CA TRP A 174 -25.19 15.06 -9.65
C TRP A 174 -26.15 15.91 -8.79
N HIS A 175 -26.03 17.23 -8.82
CA HIS A 175 -26.97 18.12 -8.13
C HIS A 175 -28.38 18.07 -8.73
N LEU A 176 -28.52 17.93 -10.05
CA LEU A 176 -29.81 17.77 -10.72
C LEU A 176 -30.47 16.42 -10.40
N ARG A 177 -29.71 15.32 -10.33
CA ARG A 177 -30.22 14.01 -9.88
C ARG A 177 -30.76 14.10 -8.45
N LEU A 178 -30.00 14.70 -7.53
CA LEU A 178 -30.43 14.89 -6.14
C LEU A 178 -31.67 15.78 -5.99
N GLN A 179 -31.88 16.75 -6.90
CA GLN A 179 -33.07 17.61 -6.89
C GLN A 179 -34.30 16.96 -7.51
N ASN A 180 -34.13 16.14 -8.56
CA ASN A 180 -35.26 15.67 -9.37
C ASN A 180 -35.89 14.36 -8.89
N GLN A 181 -35.17 13.48 -8.16
CA GLN A 181 -35.66 12.26 -7.47
C GLN A 181 -36.57 11.25 -8.22
N GLN A 182 -36.90 11.47 -9.50
CA GLN A 182 -37.97 10.75 -10.22
C GLN A 182 -37.65 10.43 -11.69
N LEU A 183 -36.39 10.60 -12.13
CA LEU A 183 -35.96 10.37 -13.53
C LEU A 183 -34.93 9.25 -13.70
N ASP A 184 -34.61 8.48 -12.65
CA ASP A 184 -33.60 7.40 -12.68
C ASP A 184 -34.01 6.16 -13.52
N ALA A 185 -35.10 6.25 -14.29
CA ALA A 185 -35.55 5.21 -15.23
C ALA A 185 -34.87 5.30 -16.62
N GLU A 186 -34.41 6.49 -17.05
CA GLU A 186 -33.94 6.72 -18.44
C GLU A 186 -32.60 7.49 -18.51
N GLN A 187 -31.56 7.00 -17.83
CA GLN A 187 -30.16 7.32 -18.16
C GLN A 187 -29.41 6.04 -18.55
N GLY A 188 -28.93 6.00 -19.80
CA GLY A 188 -28.58 4.75 -20.47
C GLY A 188 -27.15 4.21 -20.27
N GLN A 189 -27.02 2.90 -20.45
CA GLN A 189 -25.81 2.13 -20.81
C GLN A 189 -24.53 2.24 -19.94
N ASP A 190 -24.45 3.05 -18.90
CA ASP A 190 -23.32 2.98 -17.96
C ASP A 190 -23.40 1.72 -17.09
N GLU A 191 -22.39 0.86 -17.23
CA GLU A 191 -22.22 -0.36 -16.42
C GLU A 191 -22.00 0.01 -14.94
N CYS A 192 -21.37 1.15 -14.63
CA CYS A 192 -20.86 1.50 -13.31
C CYS A 192 -21.06 3.02 -13.00
N PRO A 193 -22.32 3.49 -12.90
CA PRO A 193 -22.64 4.90 -12.69
C PRO A 193 -22.27 5.37 -11.27
N PRO A 194 -21.89 6.65 -11.07
CA PRO A 194 -21.50 7.18 -9.76
C PRO A 194 -22.57 6.99 -8.66
N LEU A 195 -22.12 6.53 -7.50
CA LEU A 195 -22.88 6.32 -6.27
C LEU A 195 -22.66 7.44 -5.24
N GLU A 196 -21.59 8.21 -5.39
CA GLU A 196 -21.33 9.44 -4.65
C GLU A 196 -20.80 10.51 -5.62
N GLY A 197 -21.01 11.79 -5.31
CA GLY A 197 -20.71 12.86 -6.25
C GLY A 197 -20.56 14.21 -5.57
N GLY A 198 -20.92 15.28 -6.29
CA GLY A 198 -20.71 16.64 -5.81
C GLY A 198 -19.25 17.07 -5.80
N LYS A 199 -18.98 18.21 -5.15
CA LYS A 199 -17.64 18.72 -4.89
C LYS A 199 -16.80 17.72 -4.07
N ASP A 200 -15.55 17.53 -4.48
CA ASP A 200 -14.60 16.64 -3.77
C ASP A 200 -14.39 17.08 -2.31
N ARG A 201 -14.57 16.14 -1.39
CA ARG A 201 -14.47 16.33 0.07
C ARG A 201 -13.03 16.26 0.59
N LEU A 202 -12.07 15.75 -0.21
CA LEU A 202 -10.67 15.54 0.17
C LEU A 202 -10.50 14.80 1.50
N VAL A 203 -11.10 13.62 1.62
CA VAL A 203 -11.05 12.74 2.80
C VAL A 203 -10.01 11.61 2.62
N CYS A 204 -9.53 11.03 3.73
CA CYS A 204 -8.75 9.79 3.73
C CYS A 204 -9.70 8.57 3.78
N ASP A 205 -10.54 8.41 2.76
CA ASP A 205 -11.45 7.27 2.60
C ASP A 205 -11.40 6.80 1.13
N VAL A 206 -11.07 5.52 0.89
CA VAL A 206 -11.03 4.94 -0.46
C VAL A 206 -12.44 4.58 -0.95
N ALA A 207 -13.35 4.20 -0.05
CA ALA A 207 -14.72 3.87 -0.40
C ALA A 207 -15.44 5.11 -0.97
N TYR A 208 -15.21 6.29 -0.39
CA TYR A 208 -15.60 7.58 -0.97
C TYR A 208 -15.18 7.74 -2.44
N TYR A 209 -13.90 7.53 -2.76
CA TYR A 209 -13.42 7.70 -4.14
C TYR A 209 -13.89 6.58 -5.08
N ALA A 210 -14.08 5.36 -4.58
CA ALA A 210 -14.68 4.25 -5.33
C ALA A 210 -16.13 4.57 -5.73
N ARG A 211 -16.95 5.08 -4.80
CA ARG A 211 -18.33 5.48 -5.08
C ARG A 211 -18.44 6.62 -6.08
N ARG A 212 -17.46 7.54 -6.14
CA ARG A 212 -17.39 8.57 -7.18
C ARG A 212 -17.16 8.01 -8.59
N VAL A 213 -16.73 6.76 -8.73
CA VAL A 213 -16.64 6.02 -10.00
C VAL A 213 -17.61 4.83 -10.07
N GLY A 214 -18.62 4.75 -9.19
CA GLY A 214 -19.66 3.71 -9.22
C GLY A 214 -19.26 2.34 -8.66
N LEU A 215 -18.06 2.23 -8.09
CA LEU A 215 -17.59 1.07 -7.32
C LEU A 215 -17.88 1.30 -5.82
N ASP A 216 -17.59 0.32 -4.96
CA ASP A 216 -17.46 0.57 -3.52
C ASP A 216 -16.36 -0.33 -2.92
N VAL A 217 -16.05 -0.14 -1.63
CA VAL A 217 -14.96 -0.86 -0.95
C VAL A 217 -15.41 -1.40 0.41
N GLU A 218 -15.08 -2.67 0.66
CA GLU A 218 -15.18 -3.30 1.97
C GLU A 218 -13.80 -3.57 2.58
N THR A 219 -13.77 -3.77 3.90
CA THR A 219 -12.53 -3.88 4.67
C THR A 219 -12.45 -5.20 5.44
N PHE A 220 -11.35 -5.91 5.28
CA PHE A 220 -11.02 -7.17 5.96
C PHE A 220 -9.89 -6.95 6.97
N ARG A 221 -10.02 -7.61 8.13
CA ARG A 221 -8.96 -7.72 9.13
C ARG A 221 -8.12 -8.95 8.85
N VAL A 222 -6.81 -8.80 8.86
CA VAL A 222 -5.83 -9.86 8.63
C VAL A 222 -4.85 -9.86 9.80
N GLN A 223 -4.66 -11.01 10.43
CA GLN A 223 -3.65 -11.17 11.47
C GLN A 223 -2.37 -11.73 10.83
N THR A 224 -1.22 -11.19 11.20
CA THR A 224 0.10 -11.73 10.82
C THR A 224 0.55 -12.81 11.80
N GLU A 225 1.54 -13.62 11.40
CA GLU A 225 2.13 -14.67 12.26
C GLU A 225 2.68 -14.09 13.59
N ASP A 226 3.22 -12.87 13.57
CA ASP A 226 3.72 -12.16 14.75
C ASP A 226 2.64 -11.33 15.51
N GLY A 227 1.39 -11.31 15.02
CA GLY A 227 0.23 -10.80 15.76
C GLY A 227 -0.22 -9.37 15.47
N TYR A 228 0.29 -8.70 14.43
CA TYR A 228 -0.25 -7.42 13.97
C TYR A 228 -1.62 -7.65 13.31
N ILE A 229 -2.56 -6.73 13.52
CA ILE A 229 -3.81 -6.70 12.76
C ILE A 229 -3.66 -5.63 11.67
N ILE A 230 -3.72 -6.07 10.42
CA ILE A 230 -3.50 -5.23 9.22
C ILE A 230 -4.75 -5.23 8.34
N THR A 231 -4.96 -4.14 7.61
CA THR A 231 -6.20 -3.91 6.86
C THR A 231 -6.04 -4.20 5.38
N LEU A 232 -6.83 -5.15 4.88
CA LEU A 232 -6.96 -5.50 3.48
C LEU A 232 -8.27 -4.90 2.95
N TRP A 233 -8.26 -4.25 1.80
CA TRP A 233 -9.45 -3.69 1.15
C TRP A 233 -9.82 -4.48 -0.10
N HIS A 234 -11.11 -4.66 -0.36
CA HIS A 234 -11.63 -5.30 -1.57
C HIS A 234 -12.49 -4.29 -2.34
N VAL A 235 -12.18 -4.07 -3.62
CA VAL A 235 -12.83 -3.08 -4.49
C VAL A 235 -13.78 -3.79 -5.44
N TYR A 236 -15.08 -3.56 -5.28
CA TYR A 236 -16.14 -4.30 -5.97
C TYR A 236 -17.11 -3.38 -6.73
N ASN A 237 -17.87 -3.98 -7.66
CA ASN A 237 -19.02 -3.34 -8.31
C ASN A 237 -20.29 -3.74 -7.55
N PRO A 238 -21.02 -2.82 -6.88
CA PRO A 238 -22.23 -3.15 -6.13
C PRO A 238 -23.39 -3.72 -6.96
N LYS A 239 -23.33 -3.67 -8.30
CA LYS A 239 -24.27 -4.39 -9.19
C LYS A 239 -23.93 -5.87 -9.39
N GLU A 240 -22.69 -6.29 -9.11
CA GLU A 240 -22.19 -7.66 -9.32
C GLU A 240 -21.86 -8.40 -8.01
N TYR A 241 -21.66 -7.66 -6.91
CA TYR A 241 -21.19 -8.21 -5.62
C TYR A 241 -21.86 -7.50 -4.45
N ALA A 242 -22.18 -8.27 -3.40
CA ALA A 242 -22.67 -7.77 -2.12
C ALA A 242 -21.60 -8.02 -1.03
N PRO A 243 -21.27 -7.01 -0.20
CA PRO A 243 -20.21 -7.12 0.78
C PRO A 243 -20.49 -8.17 1.86
N LEU A 244 -19.43 -8.76 2.41
CA LEU A 244 -19.52 -9.77 3.46
C LEU A 244 -19.89 -9.13 4.81
N SER A 245 -20.48 -9.93 5.70
CA SER A 245 -20.75 -9.48 7.07
C SER A 245 -19.47 -9.15 7.83
N GLU A 246 -19.56 -8.27 8.83
CA GLU A 246 -18.40 -7.88 9.65
C GLU A 246 -17.75 -9.09 10.33
N GLU A 247 -18.55 -10.10 10.72
CA GLU A 247 -18.04 -11.35 11.28
C GLU A 247 -17.19 -12.15 10.28
N GLN A 248 -17.62 -12.25 9.02
CA GLN A 248 -16.82 -12.89 7.96
C GLN A 248 -15.54 -12.10 7.67
N ARG A 249 -15.58 -10.77 7.82
CA ARG A 249 -14.44 -9.88 7.58
C ARG A 249 -13.47 -9.75 8.76
N ARG A 250 -13.74 -10.40 9.89
CA ARG A 250 -12.78 -10.55 11.01
C ARG A 250 -11.54 -11.34 10.60
N GLU A 251 -10.48 -11.15 11.36
CA GLU A 251 -9.24 -11.92 11.35
C GLU A 251 -9.48 -13.43 11.58
N ARG A 252 -8.60 -14.27 11.02
CA ARG A 252 -8.77 -15.74 10.98
C ARG A 252 -7.78 -16.52 11.86
N GLY A 253 -7.03 -15.83 12.71
CA GLY A 253 -5.83 -16.37 13.36
C GLY A 253 -4.54 -16.04 12.58
N PRO A 254 -3.37 -16.36 13.16
CA PRO A 254 -2.05 -16.09 12.57
C PRO A 254 -1.66 -17.00 11.40
N GLU A 255 -2.34 -18.13 11.19
CA GLU A 255 -1.89 -19.16 10.25
C GLU A 255 -2.07 -18.74 8.77
N VAL A 256 -0.98 -18.81 7.99
CA VAL A 256 -0.97 -18.48 6.56
C VAL A 256 -1.10 -19.70 5.66
N PHE A 257 -1.83 -19.54 4.55
CA PHE A 257 -2.10 -20.58 3.55
C PHE A 257 -2.87 -21.81 4.09
N THR A 258 -3.62 -21.64 5.19
CA THR A 258 -4.40 -22.70 5.83
C THR A 258 -5.91 -22.61 5.57
N GLY A 259 -6.46 -23.73 5.08
CA GLY A 259 -7.86 -23.89 4.69
C GLY A 259 -8.22 -23.16 3.39
N ALA A 260 -9.35 -23.54 2.80
CA ALA A 260 -9.97 -22.87 1.67
C ALA A 260 -11.39 -22.46 2.04
N ASN A 261 -11.87 -21.30 1.58
CA ASN A 261 -13.26 -20.90 1.82
C ASN A 261 -14.20 -21.68 0.88
N ALA A 262 -14.53 -22.92 1.24
CA ALA A 262 -15.44 -23.77 0.48
C ALA A 262 -16.83 -23.15 0.25
N LYS A 263 -17.21 -22.12 1.02
CA LYS A 263 -18.46 -21.36 0.82
C LYS A 263 -18.32 -20.24 -0.22
N SER A 264 -17.11 -19.71 -0.46
CA SER A 264 -16.90 -18.69 -1.51
C SER A 264 -17.21 -19.27 -2.90
N CYS A 265 -16.65 -20.44 -3.21
CA CYS A 265 -16.98 -21.20 -4.42
C CYS A 265 -18.47 -21.56 -4.56
N ALA A 266 -19.22 -21.59 -3.46
CA ALA A 266 -20.64 -21.95 -3.42
C ALA A 266 -21.59 -20.74 -3.47
N ASN A 267 -21.10 -19.52 -3.23
CA ASN A 267 -21.93 -18.30 -3.23
C ASN A 267 -22.24 -17.79 -4.65
N THR A 268 -21.63 -18.38 -5.69
CA THR A 268 -21.91 -18.10 -7.10
C THR A 268 -23.23 -18.74 -7.55
N ASN A 269 -24.36 -18.24 -7.05
CA ASN A 269 -25.70 -18.66 -7.47
C ASN A 269 -26.10 -18.03 -8.83
N SER A 270 -25.17 -17.99 -9.79
CA SER A 270 -25.31 -17.33 -11.09
C SER A 270 -24.41 -17.96 -12.16
N ASN A 271 -24.80 -17.82 -13.44
CA ASN A 271 -24.01 -18.28 -14.60
C ASN A 271 -22.80 -17.36 -14.93
N VAL A 272 -22.29 -16.61 -13.96
CA VAL A 272 -21.23 -15.61 -14.16
C VAL A 272 -19.88 -16.21 -13.82
N LYS A 273 -18.94 -16.17 -14.78
CA LYS A 273 -17.57 -16.62 -14.55
C LYS A 273 -16.87 -15.75 -13.50
N PRO A 274 -16.05 -16.33 -12.59
CA PRO A 274 -15.33 -15.57 -11.58
C PRO A 274 -14.34 -14.58 -12.21
N ARG A 275 -13.99 -13.57 -11.43
CA ARG A 275 -12.92 -12.61 -11.74
C ARG A 275 -11.61 -13.13 -11.12
N TYR A 276 -10.46 -12.84 -11.73
CA TYR A 276 -9.16 -13.30 -11.21
C TYR A 276 -8.59 -12.30 -10.18
N PRO A 277 -8.07 -12.75 -9.02
CA PRO A 277 -7.58 -11.86 -7.97
C PRO A 277 -6.27 -11.17 -8.31
N VAL A 278 -6.21 -9.87 -8.00
CA VAL A 278 -5.03 -9.02 -8.10
C VAL A 278 -4.82 -8.27 -6.78
N LEU A 279 -3.67 -8.46 -6.13
CA LEU A 279 -3.28 -7.78 -4.90
C LEU A 279 -2.35 -6.60 -5.21
N LEU A 280 -2.67 -5.41 -4.68
CA LEU A 280 -1.91 -4.17 -4.86
C LEU A 280 -1.25 -3.75 -3.53
N MET A 281 0.08 -3.56 -3.52
CA MET A 281 0.87 -3.13 -2.35
C MET A 281 1.54 -1.76 -2.56
N HIS A 282 1.47 -0.88 -1.57
CA HIS A 282 1.88 0.52 -1.65
C HIS A 282 3.37 0.79 -1.33
N GLY A 283 3.84 2.00 -1.63
CA GLY A 283 5.19 2.48 -1.30
C GLY A 283 5.40 2.91 0.15
N LEU A 284 6.61 3.40 0.43
CA LEU A 284 7.02 3.88 1.76
C LEU A 284 6.18 5.09 2.19
N LEU A 285 5.78 5.13 3.47
CA LEU A 285 4.92 6.16 4.08
C LEU A 285 3.53 6.30 3.44
N GLN A 286 3.16 5.52 2.43
CA GLN A 286 1.81 5.55 1.84
C GLN A 286 0.88 4.53 2.52
N SER A 287 -0.41 4.62 2.21
CA SER A 287 -1.39 3.54 2.32
C SER A 287 -1.85 3.11 0.92
N ALA A 288 -2.59 2.02 0.83
CA ALA A 288 -3.05 1.45 -0.45
C ALA A 288 -3.99 2.40 -1.25
N GLY A 289 -4.47 3.48 -0.64
CA GLY A 289 -5.27 4.52 -1.30
C GLY A 289 -4.49 5.32 -2.35
N ALA A 290 -3.16 5.23 -2.36
CA ALA A 290 -2.33 5.74 -3.45
C ALA A 290 -2.73 5.20 -4.84
N TYR A 291 -3.37 4.03 -4.92
CA TYR A 291 -3.88 3.45 -6.17
C TYR A 291 -5.28 3.95 -6.59
N CYS A 292 -5.88 4.89 -5.84
CA CYS A 292 -7.31 5.24 -5.86
C CYS A 292 -7.60 6.75 -6.01
N THR A 293 -6.61 7.54 -6.47
CA THR A 293 -6.65 9.02 -6.38
C THR A 293 -7.02 9.75 -7.67
N ASN A 294 -7.10 9.07 -8.80
CA ASN A 294 -7.20 9.67 -10.14
C ASN A 294 -8.58 9.49 -10.80
N ASP A 295 -9.64 9.39 -9.97
CA ASP A 295 -10.99 8.99 -10.41
C ASP A 295 -10.90 7.70 -11.26
N ASP A 296 -11.51 7.61 -12.45
CA ASP A 296 -11.48 6.37 -13.27
C ASP A 296 -10.07 5.94 -13.74
N ASP A 297 -9.10 6.87 -13.79
CA ASP A 297 -7.71 6.56 -14.14
C ASP A 297 -6.90 5.99 -12.96
N SER A 298 -7.54 5.77 -11.82
CA SER A 298 -6.97 5.06 -10.67
C SER A 298 -6.69 3.60 -11.02
N LEU A 299 -5.45 3.12 -10.89
CA LEU A 299 -5.06 1.76 -11.29
C LEU A 299 -5.96 0.67 -10.66
N ALA A 300 -6.35 0.82 -9.40
CA ALA A 300 -7.29 -0.10 -8.74
C ALA A 300 -8.67 -0.14 -9.42
N PHE A 301 -9.24 1.03 -9.69
CA PHE A 301 -10.57 1.16 -10.29
C PHE A 301 -10.56 0.74 -11.76
N PHE A 302 -9.51 1.10 -12.50
CA PHE A 302 -9.27 0.65 -13.88
C PHE A 302 -9.19 -0.89 -13.99
N LEU A 303 -8.49 -1.56 -13.07
CA LEU A 303 -8.40 -3.03 -13.06
C LEU A 303 -9.75 -3.67 -12.68
N CYS A 304 -10.46 -3.13 -11.69
CA CYS A 304 -11.77 -3.63 -11.29
C CYS A 304 -12.83 -3.43 -12.40
N LYS A 305 -12.90 -2.25 -13.03
CA LYS A 305 -13.74 -2.00 -14.22
C LYS A 305 -13.29 -2.80 -15.44
N SER A 306 -12.00 -3.14 -15.56
CA SER A 306 -11.52 -4.06 -16.59
C SER A 306 -12.03 -5.50 -16.38
N GLY A 307 -12.46 -5.88 -15.17
CA GLY A 307 -13.00 -7.22 -14.88
C GLY A 307 -12.07 -8.12 -14.06
N TYR A 308 -11.05 -7.56 -13.41
CA TYR A 308 -10.34 -8.25 -12.34
C TYR A 308 -11.10 -8.16 -11.02
N ASP A 309 -10.70 -9.02 -10.08
CA ASP A 309 -11.03 -8.92 -8.67
C ASP A 309 -9.84 -8.22 -7.98
N VAL A 310 -10.10 -7.15 -7.23
CA VAL A 310 -9.07 -6.16 -6.87
C VAL A 310 -8.99 -5.97 -5.37
N TRP A 311 -7.83 -6.34 -4.82
CA TRP A 311 -7.51 -6.34 -3.41
C TRP A 311 -6.36 -5.36 -3.15
N LEU A 312 -6.48 -4.51 -2.14
CA LEU A 312 -5.51 -3.47 -1.81
C LEU A 312 -4.97 -3.72 -0.39
N GLY A 313 -3.71 -4.12 -0.28
CA GLY A 313 -3.09 -4.49 1.00
C GLY A 313 -2.38 -3.31 1.66
N ASN A 314 -2.63 -3.10 2.96
CA ASN A 314 -1.87 -2.16 3.78
C ASN A 314 -0.91 -2.91 4.70
N ASN A 315 0.32 -2.40 4.79
CA ASN A 315 1.32 -2.86 5.77
C ASN A 315 0.93 -2.48 7.20
N ARG A 316 1.57 -3.13 8.18
CA ARG A 316 1.41 -2.90 9.63
C ARG A 316 1.54 -1.44 10.06
N CYS A 317 0.92 -1.15 11.20
CA CYS A 317 0.72 0.17 11.81
C CYS A 317 -0.16 1.17 11.02
N GLY A 318 0.01 1.31 9.70
CA GLY A 318 -0.94 2.04 8.82
C GLY A 318 -1.40 3.41 9.34
N MET A 319 -2.70 3.72 9.19
CA MET A 319 -3.31 4.91 9.80
C MET A 319 -3.72 4.68 11.27
N THR A 320 -3.90 3.43 11.69
CA THR A 320 -4.35 3.04 13.04
C THR A 320 -3.59 1.78 13.46
N PRO A 321 -2.57 1.90 14.34
CA PRO A 321 -1.76 0.75 14.70
C PRO A 321 -2.51 -0.21 15.63
N GLU A 322 -2.55 -1.49 15.26
CA GLU A 322 -3.24 -2.55 16.01
C GLU A 322 -2.42 -3.86 16.08
N HIS A 323 -2.51 -4.56 17.22
CA HIS A 323 -1.86 -5.84 17.51
C HIS A 323 -2.77 -6.65 18.43
N ALA A 324 -2.71 -7.98 18.34
CA ALA A 324 -3.50 -8.87 19.22
C ALA A 324 -3.11 -8.79 20.71
N THR A 325 -1.91 -8.28 21.01
CA THR A 325 -1.26 -8.39 22.34
C THR A 325 -0.43 -7.16 22.76
N LEU A 326 -0.09 -6.25 21.83
CA LEU A 326 0.80 -5.11 22.10
C LEU A 326 0.06 -3.78 21.95
N SER A 327 0.34 -2.84 22.84
CA SER A 327 -0.15 -1.47 22.74
C SER A 327 0.76 -0.64 21.82
N PRO A 328 0.23 0.35 21.07
CA PRO A 328 1.05 1.33 20.34
C PRO A 328 2.05 2.11 21.22
N SER A 329 1.88 2.10 22.56
CA SER A 329 2.85 2.65 23.52
C SER A 329 4.05 1.74 23.83
N ASP A 330 3.95 0.44 23.53
CA ASP A 330 5.01 -0.54 23.75
C ASP A 330 6.05 -0.46 22.61
N PRO A 331 7.36 -0.30 22.90
CA PRO A 331 8.38 -0.21 21.85
C PRO A 331 8.52 -1.50 21.03
N ARG A 332 8.08 -2.65 21.55
CA ARG A 332 8.10 -3.93 20.80
C ARG A 332 7.20 -3.89 19.56
N MET A 333 6.10 -3.15 19.60
CA MET A 333 5.20 -2.92 18.45
C MET A 333 5.84 -2.11 17.30
N TRP A 334 7.08 -1.64 17.49
CA TRP A 334 7.83 -0.86 16.51
C TRP A 334 9.20 -1.47 16.21
N SER A 335 9.54 -2.64 16.78
CA SER A 335 10.79 -3.33 16.50
C SER A 335 10.64 -4.24 15.27
N TRP A 336 10.57 -3.63 14.09
CA TRP A 336 10.42 -4.33 12.80
C TRP A 336 11.04 -3.52 11.64
N ASP A 337 11.35 -4.24 10.56
CA ASP A 337 12.01 -3.73 9.36
C ASP A 337 11.31 -4.22 8.07
N ILE A 338 11.96 -4.02 6.92
CA ILE A 338 11.43 -4.40 5.61
C ILE A 338 11.20 -5.91 5.43
N ARG A 339 11.94 -6.76 6.17
CA ARG A 339 11.80 -8.22 6.08
C ARG A 339 10.44 -8.64 6.60
N HIS A 340 10.02 -8.08 7.73
CA HIS A 340 8.74 -8.36 8.36
C HIS A 340 7.56 -8.04 7.42
N LEU A 341 7.65 -6.93 6.69
CA LEU A 341 6.67 -6.56 5.67
C LEU A 341 6.62 -7.57 4.49
N GLY A 342 7.74 -8.19 4.16
CA GLY A 342 7.85 -9.17 3.08
C GLY A 342 7.46 -10.58 3.50
N THR A 343 8.01 -11.06 4.61
CA THR A 343 7.83 -12.43 5.07
C THR A 343 6.53 -12.65 5.83
N LEU A 344 5.99 -11.63 6.52
CA LEU A 344 4.81 -11.76 7.38
C LEU A 344 3.60 -11.03 6.79
N ASP A 345 3.66 -9.70 6.60
CA ASP A 345 2.51 -8.90 6.14
C ASP A 345 2.05 -9.35 4.75
N LEU A 346 2.95 -9.37 3.76
CA LEU A 346 2.63 -9.80 2.39
C LEU A 346 2.18 -11.26 2.32
N ALA A 347 2.73 -12.14 3.17
CA ALA A 347 2.30 -13.54 3.24
C ALA A 347 0.88 -13.68 3.78
N ALA A 348 0.55 -12.97 4.87
CA ALA A 348 -0.79 -12.96 5.46
C ALA A 348 -1.84 -12.31 4.54
N LEU A 349 -1.50 -11.22 3.85
CA LEU A 349 -2.37 -10.59 2.85
C LEU A 349 -2.61 -11.51 1.65
N THR A 350 -1.56 -12.15 1.10
CA THR A 350 -1.69 -13.13 0.01
C THR A 350 -2.54 -14.33 0.44
N SER A 351 -2.28 -14.86 1.64
CA SER A 351 -3.07 -15.94 2.27
C SER A 351 -4.56 -15.58 2.35
N ARG A 352 -4.91 -14.37 2.81
CA ARG A 352 -6.32 -13.96 2.93
C ARG A 352 -7.00 -13.86 1.57
N VAL A 353 -6.36 -13.25 0.57
CA VAL A 353 -6.93 -13.14 -0.78
C VAL A 353 -7.18 -14.52 -1.38
N LEU A 354 -6.22 -15.45 -1.30
CA LEU A 354 -6.42 -16.79 -1.85
C LEU A 354 -7.48 -17.59 -1.07
N TYR A 355 -7.57 -17.41 0.26
CA TYR A 355 -8.63 -18.02 1.06
C TYR A 355 -10.02 -17.55 0.61
N GLU A 356 -10.26 -16.24 0.47
CA GLU A 356 -11.59 -15.72 0.11
C GLU A 356 -11.95 -15.93 -1.35
N THR A 357 -10.98 -16.02 -2.26
CA THR A 357 -11.24 -16.13 -3.71
C THR A 357 -11.16 -17.55 -4.25
N GLY A 358 -10.57 -18.49 -3.49
CA GLY A 358 -10.46 -19.91 -3.85
C GLY A 358 -9.45 -20.22 -4.95
N PHE A 359 -8.68 -19.24 -5.42
CA PHE A 359 -7.62 -19.47 -6.42
C PHE A 359 -6.32 -19.98 -5.78
N GLU A 360 -5.55 -20.77 -6.55
CA GLU A 360 -4.21 -21.23 -6.15
C GLU A 360 -3.15 -20.10 -6.19
N LYS A 361 -3.40 -19.07 -7.00
CA LYS A 361 -2.47 -17.96 -7.26
C LYS A 361 -3.24 -16.66 -7.53
N LEU A 362 -2.60 -15.53 -7.23
CA LEU A 362 -3.06 -14.19 -7.59
C LEU A 362 -2.05 -13.46 -8.50
N GLY A 363 -2.46 -12.35 -9.12
CA GLY A 363 -1.53 -11.37 -9.71
C GLY A 363 -1.06 -10.39 -8.62
N LEU A 364 0.24 -10.14 -8.50
CA LEU A 364 0.78 -9.21 -7.49
C LEU A 364 1.30 -7.95 -8.18
N VAL A 365 0.83 -6.78 -7.76
CA VAL A 365 1.27 -5.47 -8.26
C VAL A 365 1.78 -4.64 -7.09
N CYS A 366 3.01 -4.15 -7.16
CA CYS A 366 3.58 -3.36 -6.06
C CYS A 366 4.29 -2.11 -6.56
N HIS A 367 4.30 -1.06 -5.73
CA HIS A 367 5.00 0.19 -5.99
C HIS A 367 6.09 0.45 -4.94
N SER A 368 7.26 0.96 -5.35
CA SER A 368 8.30 1.45 -4.44
C SER A 368 8.65 0.41 -3.35
N GLN A 369 8.52 0.74 -2.06
CA GLN A 369 8.73 -0.20 -0.94
C GLN A 369 7.93 -1.51 -1.06
N GLY A 370 6.72 -1.48 -1.61
CA GLY A 370 5.94 -2.69 -1.90
C GLY A 370 6.70 -3.64 -2.83
N THR A 371 7.49 -3.11 -3.76
CA THR A 371 8.40 -3.94 -4.57
C THR A 371 9.55 -4.47 -3.72
N THR A 372 10.15 -3.65 -2.85
CA THR A 372 11.25 -4.06 -1.96
C THR A 372 10.85 -5.22 -1.06
N GLN A 373 9.74 -5.12 -0.34
CA GLN A 373 9.29 -6.19 0.55
C GLN A 373 9.01 -7.50 -0.21
N THR A 374 8.55 -7.38 -1.47
CA THR A 374 8.32 -8.53 -2.37
C THR A 374 9.64 -9.15 -2.86
N PHE A 375 10.59 -8.34 -3.34
CA PHE A 375 11.91 -8.81 -3.76
C PHE A 375 12.70 -9.45 -2.59
N VAL A 376 12.61 -8.86 -1.39
CA VAL A 376 13.16 -9.44 -0.16
C VAL A 376 12.48 -10.77 0.16
N ALA A 377 11.14 -10.83 0.21
CA ALA A 377 10.42 -12.07 0.51
C ALA A 377 10.78 -13.22 -0.44
N LEU A 378 10.85 -12.96 -1.75
CA LEU A 378 11.10 -13.97 -2.77
C LEU A 378 12.55 -14.45 -2.85
N ALA A 379 13.49 -13.82 -2.15
CA ALA A 379 14.90 -14.24 -2.11
C ALA A 379 15.08 -15.57 -1.35
N LYS A 380 16.09 -16.35 -1.73
CA LYS A 380 16.40 -17.68 -1.16
C LYS A 380 16.51 -17.71 0.38
N GLU A 381 16.94 -16.61 0.99
CA GLU A 381 17.22 -16.49 2.43
C GLU A 381 16.00 -16.11 3.29
N HIS A 382 14.84 -15.85 2.69
CA HIS A 382 13.70 -15.25 3.39
C HIS A 382 12.42 -16.09 3.32
N ARG A 383 11.57 -15.94 2.29
CA ARG A 383 10.31 -16.70 2.14
C ARG A 383 10.03 -17.08 0.68
N PRO A 384 10.96 -17.81 0.01
CA PRO A 384 10.88 -18.07 -1.43
C PRO A 384 9.69 -18.95 -1.84
N GLU A 385 9.06 -19.67 -0.92
CA GLU A 385 7.85 -20.45 -1.18
C GLU A 385 6.61 -19.58 -1.42
N LEU A 386 6.63 -18.30 -1.01
CA LEU A 386 5.60 -17.31 -1.36
C LEU A 386 5.40 -17.20 -2.89
N GLY A 387 6.46 -17.43 -3.68
CA GLY A 387 6.40 -17.44 -5.14
C GLY A 387 5.46 -18.51 -5.73
N LYS A 388 5.15 -19.57 -4.98
CA LYS A 388 4.12 -20.55 -5.37
C LYS A 388 2.73 -19.92 -5.51
N TYR A 389 2.41 -18.91 -4.71
CA TYR A 389 1.10 -18.27 -4.62
C TYR A 389 0.94 -17.05 -5.55
N ILE A 390 2.00 -16.71 -6.29
CA ILE A 390 2.02 -15.57 -7.22
C ILE A 390 2.08 -16.10 -8.65
N SER A 391 1.28 -15.51 -9.54
CA SER A 391 1.26 -15.81 -10.99
C SER A 391 2.17 -14.90 -11.80
N VAL A 392 2.28 -13.63 -11.39
CA VAL A 392 3.26 -12.65 -11.86
C VAL A 392 3.45 -11.60 -10.77
N PHE A 393 4.66 -11.08 -10.66
CA PHE A 393 4.97 -9.91 -9.84
C PHE A 393 5.27 -8.71 -10.74
N CYS A 394 4.35 -7.75 -10.76
CA CYS A 394 4.45 -6.47 -11.46
C CYS A 394 5.05 -5.41 -10.52
N ALA A 395 6.28 -4.99 -10.78
CA ALA A 395 7.01 -4.01 -9.98
C ALA A 395 7.03 -2.63 -10.64
N LEU A 396 6.37 -1.67 -9.99
CA LEU A 396 6.27 -0.26 -10.42
C LEU A 396 7.29 0.59 -9.64
N ALA A 397 8.18 1.28 -10.35
CA ALA A 397 9.32 2.00 -9.76
C ALA A 397 10.14 1.10 -8.79
N PRO A 398 10.74 0.00 -9.27
CA PRO A 398 11.30 -1.06 -8.43
C PRO A 398 12.45 -0.59 -7.53
N ALA A 399 12.21 -0.57 -6.23
CA ALA A 399 13.11 -0.07 -5.21
C ALA A 399 14.10 -1.16 -4.72
N VAL A 400 15.00 -1.56 -5.62
CA VAL A 400 16.07 -2.54 -5.38
C VAL A 400 17.45 -1.89 -5.27
N TYR A 401 17.70 -0.86 -6.07
CA TYR A 401 18.96 -0.13 -6.14
C TYR A 401 18.78 1.36 -5.83
N ALA A 402 19.74 1.98 -5.14
CA ALA A 402 19.69 3.38 -4.74
C ALA A 402 20.01 4.34 -5.89
N GLY A 403 19.04 5.20 -6.22
CA GLY A 403 19.24 6.30 -7.17
C GLY A 403 20.10 7.43 -6.60
N PRO A 404 20.45 8.44 -7.43
CA PRO A 404 21.36 9.53 -7.04
C PRO A 404 20.91 10.36 -5.82
N LEU A 405 19.64 10.32 -5.44
CA LEU A 405 19.03 11.12 -4.39
C LEU A 405 19.55 10.79 -2.97
N VAL A 406 20.07 9.58 -2.72
CA VAL A 406 20.75 9.26 -1.45
C VAL A 406 21.94 10.18 -1.14
N ARG A 407 22.47 10.89 -2.15
CA ARG A 407 23.52 11.91 -2.01
C ARG A 407 23.02 13.28 -1.52
N ARG A 408 21.71 13.48 -1.31
CA ARG A 408 21.16 14.72 -0.70
C ARG A 408 21.65 14.89 0.75
N SER A 409 21.69 16.13 1.23
CA SER A 409 22.32 16.50 2.52
C SER A 409 21.59 15.92 3.74
N TYR A 410 20.26 15.94 3.75
CA TYR A 410 19.43 15.38 4.84
C TYR A 410 19.53 13.84 4.91
N LEU A 411 19.58 13.16 3.77
CA LEU A 411 19.79 11.69 3.76
C LEU A 411 21.23 11.35 4.23
N ARG A 412 22.25 12.07 3.75
CA ARG A 412 23.64 11.95 4.23
C ARG A 412 23.88 12.42 5.67
N PHE A 413 22.90 13.05 6.32
CA PHE A 413 22.93 13.31 7.76
C PHE A 413 22.44 12.06 8.51
N MET A 414 21.28 11.53 8.13
CA MET A 414 20.72 10.31 8.74
C MET A 414 21.63 9.09 8.56
N SER A 415 22.28 8.96 7.39
CA SER A 415 23.21 7.85 7.09
C SER A 415 24.55 7.93 7.83
N LYS A 416 24.75 8.93 8.70
CA LYS A 416 25.93 9.09 9.56
C LYS A 416 25.64 8.91 11.05
N LEU A 417 24.37 8.76 11.44
CA LEU A 417 24.00 8.51 12.82
C LEU A 417 24.30 7.04 13.17
N SER A 418 24.87 6.80 14.36
CA SER A 418 24.91 5.44 14.93
C SER A 418 23.50 4.94 15.25
N PRO A 419 23.26 3.63 15.43
CA PRO A 419 21.94 3.11 15.76
C PRO A 419 21.33 3.72 17.03
N GLU A 420 22.14 3.95 18.06
CA GLU A 420 21.74 4.59 19.32
C GLU A 420 21.40 6.07 19.09
N THR A 421 22.21 6.76 18.28
CA THR A 421 22.00 8.16 17.92
C THR A 421 20.70 8.31 17.10
N PHE A 422 20.44 7.40 16.16
CA PHE A 422 19.22 7.39 15.35
C PHE A 422 17.99 7.16 16.23
N ARG A 423 18.04 6.20 17.15
CA ARG A 423 16.96 5.92 18.14
C ARG A 423 16.72 7.09 19.10
N LEU A 424 17.76 7.80 19.51
CA LEU A 424 17.63 9.01 20.33
C LEU A 424 17.00 10.17 19.56
N PHE A 425 17.26 10.28 18.25
CA PHE A 425 16.87 11.41 17.42
C PHE A 425 15.49 11.25 16.77
N PHE A 426 15.13 10.04 16.34
CA PHE A 426 13.87 9.71 15.65
C PHE A 426 12.93 8.80 16.47
N GLY A 427 13.41 8.21 17.56
CA GLY A 427 12.62 7.44 18.52
C GLY A 427 12.82 5.93 18.43
N ILE A 428 12.13 5.22 19.34
CA ILE A 428 12.02 3.76 19.44
C ILE A 428 10.57 3.28 19.19
N HIS A 429 9.78 4.12 18.53
CA HIS A 429 8.38 3.89 18.19
C HIS A 429 8.19 4.22 16.69
N SER A 430 7.08 4.84 16.31
CA SER A 430 6.87 5.41 14.98
C SER A 430 7.89 6.52 14.63
N PHE A 431 8.32 6.58 13.37
CA PHE A 431 9.16 7.65 12.83
C PHE A 431 8.40 8.97 12.70
N ILE A 432 8.88 10.03 13.37
CA ILE A 432 8.34 11.42 13.31
C ILE A 432 6.80 11.49 13.43
N PRO A 433 6.19 11.03 14.56
CA PRO A 433 4.74 10.93 14.71
C PRO A 433 3.98 12.26 14.58
N PHE A 434 4.67 13.39 14.72
CA PHE A 434 4.09 14.72 14.53
C PHE A 434 3.49 14.92 13.13
N MET A 435 3.99 14.22 12.09
CA MET A 435 3.42 14.30 10.75
C MET A 435 1.96 13.80 10.71
N MET A 436 1.63 12.78 11.50
CA MET A 436 0.26 12.25 11.64
C MET A 436 -0.65 13.23 12.39
N ALA A 437 -0.11 13.98 13.35
CA ALA A 437 -0.84 15.04 14.04
C ALA A 437 -1.15 16.22 13.09
N VAL A 438 -0.22 16.59 12.21
CA VAL A 438 -0.45 17.61 11.17
C VAL A 438 -1.52 17.14 10.17
N HIS A 439 -1.42 15.91 9.67
CA HIS A 439 -2.41 15.29 8.76
C HIS A 439 -3.83 15.30 9.36
N ARG A 440 -3.98 14.89 10.63
CA ARG A 440 -5.27 14.84 11.32
C ARG A 440 -5.90 16.21 11.65
N VAL A 441 -5.09 17.27 11.81
CA VAL A 441 -5.54 18.58 12.31
C VAL A 441 -5.65 19.65 11.23
N PHE A 442 -4.85 19.58 10.17
CA PHE A 442 -4.85 20.61 9.13
C PHE A 442 -6.02 20.41 8.14
N PRO A 443 -6.65 21.49 7.65
CA PRO A 443 -7.65 21.39 6.58
C PRO A 443 -7.06 20.67 5.35
N PRO A 444 -7.71 19.62 4.80
CA PRO A 444 -7.11 18.71 3.81
C PRO A 444 -6.44 19.37 2.61
N LYS A 445 -6.98 20.49 2.12
CA LYS A 445 -6.41 21.25 1.01
C LYS A 445 -5.13 22.01 1.40
N ILE A 446 -5.07 22.57 2.61
CA ILE A 446 -3.83 23.20 3.12
C ILE A 446 -2.79 22.10 3.34
N TYR A 447 -3.21 20.97 3.91
CA TYR A 447 -2.37 19.80 4.09
C TYR A 447 -1.75 19.31 2.77
N GLY A 448 -2.54 19.04 1.74
CA GLY A 448 -2.05 18.56 0.44
C GLY A 448 -1.07 19.51 -0.25
N VAL A 449 -1.31 20.83 -0.18
CA VAL A 449 -0.37 21.85 -0.69
C VAL A 449 0.96 21.82 0.06
N LEU A 450 0.93 21.75 1.39
CA LEU A 450 2.15 21.71 2.22
C LEU A 450 2.92 20.39 2.05
N ALA A 451 2.20 19.26 1.96
CA ALA A 451 2.77 17.95 1.68
C ALA A 451 3.48 17.94 0.32
N TYR A 452 2.84 18.44 -0.74
CA TYR A 452 3.48 18.58 -2.05
C TYR A 452 4.77 19.44 -2.00
N CYS A 453 4.75 20.57 -1.29
CA CYS A 453 5.94 21.42 -1.14
C CYS A 453 7.10 20.68 -0.45
N VAL A 454 6.81 19.89 0.58
CA VAL A 454 7.82 19.08 1.28
C VAL A 454 8.32 17.92 0.41
N PHE A 455 7.44 17.21 -0.30
CA PHE A 455 7.82 16.13 -1.22
C PHE A 455 8.67 16.65 -2.38
N SER A 456 8.27 17.73 -3.05
CA SER A 456 9.05 18.34 -4.14
C SER A 456 10.41 18.87 -3.65
N HIS A 457 10.49 19.34 -2.39
CA HIS A 457 11.77 19.69 -1.77
C HIS A 457 12.67 18.48 -1.49
N LEU A 458 12.13 17.45 -0.83
CA LEU A 458 12.87 16.27 -0.38
C LEU A 458 13.30 15.34 -1.52
N PHE A 459 12.50 15.24 -2.58
CA PHE A 459 12.76 14.30 -3.66
C PHE A 459 13.16 14.98 -4.97
N GLY A 460 12.71 16.22 -5.19
CA GLY A 460 12.89 16.93 -6.46
C GLY A 460 11.71 16.81 -7.42
N TRP A 461 10.82 15.82 -7.18
CA TRP A 461 9.66 15.50 -8.00
C TRP A 461 8.70 16.68 -8.23
N SER A 462 7.94 16.60 -9.32
CA SER A 462 7.08 17.66 -9.85
C SER A 462 5.62 17.22 -10.03
N ASP A 463 4.69 18.18 -9.97
CA ASP A 463 3.29 18.00 -10.36
C ASP A 463 3.06 18.27 -11.87
N CYS A 464 4.09 18.18 -12.70
CA CYS A 464 4.05 18.53 -14.13
C CYS A 464 3.30 17.51 -15.01
N ARG A 465 3.20 16.25 -14.57
CA ARG A 465 2.48 15.15 -15.22
C ARG A 465 1.17 14.76 -14.53
N TRP A 466 0.89 15.32 -13.34
CA TRP A 466 -0.24 14.94 -12.50
C TRP A 466 -1.41 15.91 -12.73
N GLU A 467 -2.64 15.44 -12.57
CA GLU A 467 -3.80 16.33 -12.63
C GLU A 467 -3.90 17.21 -11.38
N ARG A 468 -3.67 18.52 -11.52
CA ARG A 468 -3.47 19.42 -10.38
C ARG A 468 -4.71 19.63 -9.50
N ASP A 469 -5.90 19.34 -10.01
CA ASP A 469 -7.14 19.32 -9.22
C ASP A 469 -7.19 18.15 -8.23
N LEU A 470 -6.64 17.01 -8.62
CA LEU A 470 -6.65 15.77 -7.84
C LEU A 470 -5.38 15.59 -7.01
N ARG A 471 -4.30 16.34 -7.30
CA ARG A 471 -3.04 16.32 -6.54
C ARG A 471 -3.22 16.40 -5.03
N ASP A 472 -4.09 17.29 -4.55
CA ASP A 472 -4.30 17.46 -3.09
C ASP A 472 -5.00 16.24 -2.46
N ARG A 473 -5.63 15.36 -3.27
CA ARG A 473 -6.18 14.05 -2.88
C ARG A 473 -5.08 12.99 -2.69
N MET A 474 -4.06 13.01 -3.56
CA MET A 474 -2.95 12.04 -3.54
C MET A 474 -2.24 11.99 -2.17
N PHE A 475 -2.10 13.16 -1.54
CA PHE A 475 -1.50 13.30 -0.21
C PHE A 475 -2.44 12.95 0.96
N GLN A 476 -3.74 12.71 0.78
CA GLN A 476 -4.59 12.28 1.90
C GLN A 476 -4.22 10.87 2.41
N PHE A 477 -3.56 10.08 1.57
CA PHE A 477 -3.14 8.71 1.86
C PHE A 477 -1.68 8.56 2.33
N ALA A 478 -0.99 9.67 2.64
CA ALA A 478 0.37 9.69 3.17
C ALA A 478 0.63 10.93 4.07
N PRO A 479 1.43 10.84 5.15
CA PRO A 479 2.11 9.65 5.64
C PRO A 479 1.16 8.68 6.36
N VAL A 480 1.63 7.45 6.54
CA VAL A 480 1.14 6.48 7.53
C VAL A 480 2.16 6.33 8.65
N TYR A 481 1.78 5.69 9.76
CA TYR A 481 2.73 5.27 10.78
C TYR A 481 3.68 4.20 10.23
N VAL A 482 4.99 4.46 10.31
CA VAL A 482 6.06 3.49 10.02
C VAL A 482 7.04 3.43 11.19
N SER A 483 7.69 2.29 11.41
CA SER A 483 8.72 2.13 12.44
C SER A 483 9.95 3.03 12.22
N ALA A 484 10.50 3.56 13.30
CA ALA A 484 11.83 4.18 13.29
C ALA A 484 12.95 3.20 12.91
N GLU A 485 12.83 1.90 13.19
CA GLU A 485 13.80 0.88 12.79
C GLU A 485 13.72 0.56 11.29
N LEU A 486 12.52 0.51 10.69
CA LEU A 486 12.39 0.47 9.22
C LEU A 486 13.07 1.68 8.57
N MET A 487 12.90 2.87 9.14
CA MET A 487 13.54 4.08 8.64
C MET A 487 15.05 4.11 8.91
N ARG A 488 15.54 3.46 9.97
CA ARG A 488 16.97 3.20 10.22
C ARG A 488 17.54 2.23 9.19
N TRP A 489 16.79 1.19 8.79
CA TRP A 489 17.20 0.28 7.72
C TRP A 489 17.30 0.98 6.36
N TRP A 490 16.31 1.82 6.02
CA TRP A 490 16.34 2.60 4.78
C TRP A 490 17.45 3.66 4.75
N LEU A 491 17.61 4.44 5.83
CA LEU A 491 18.35 5.70 5.81
C LEU A 491 19.61 5.73 6.68
N GLY A 492 19.83 4.74 7.56
CA GLY A 492 20.95 4.66 8.48
C GLY A 492 22.23 4.09 7.85
N GLY A 493 23.37 4.32 8.49
CA GLY A 493 24.71 3.96 7.97
C GLY A 493 25.05 2.47 7.90
N GLU A 494 24.10 1.57 8.19
CA GLU A 494 24.29 0.12 8.21
C GLU A 494 23.37 -0.66 7.25
N GLY A 495 22.30 -0.02 6.76
CA GLY A 495 21.30 -0.64 5.87
C GLY A 495 21.43 -0.15 4.43
N PHE A 496 20.30 0.03 3.76
CA PHE A 496 20.23 0.35 2.33
C PHE A 496 21.04 1.60 1.93
N ALA A 497 21.02 2.67 2.74
CA ALA A 497 21.78 3.89 2.46
C ALA A 497 23.32 3.69 2.42
N LYS A 498 23.83 2.62 3.06
CA LYS A 498 25.23 2.18 2.90
C LYS A 498 25.37 1.31 1.65
N HIS A 499 24.69 0.16 1.62
CA HIS A 499 24.94 -0.90 0.63
C HIS A 499 24.45 -0.57 -0.79
N LYS A 500 23.51 0.37 -0.94
CA LYS A 500 22.88 0.82 -2.20
C LYS A 500 22.11 -0.25 -2.97
N CYS A 501 22.13 -1.49 -2.50
CA CYS A 501 21.32 -2.62 -2.94
C CYS A 501 20.62 -3.26 -1.73
N ILE A 502 19.45 -3.83 -1.94
CA ILE A 502 18.64 -4.49 -0.87
C ILE A 502 19.00 -5.97 -0.65
N LEU A 503 19.75 -6.59 -1.57
CA LEU A 503 20.04 -8.03 -1.61
C LEU A 503 21.52 -8.37 -1.88
N ALA A 504 22.39 -7.38 -2.01
CA ALA A 504 23.85 -7.57 -2.08
C ALA A 504 24.58 -6.45 -1.32
N PRO A 505 25.60 -6.75 -0.50
CA PRO A 505 26.48 -5.72 0.06
C PRO A 505 27.21 -4.94 -1.04
N GLU A 506 27.63 -3.71 -0.76
CA GLU A 506 28.30 -2.83 -1.76
C GLU A 506 29.51 -3.50 -2.43
N GLU A 507 30.28 -4.30 -1.67
CA GLU A 507 31.45 -5.04 -2.17
C GLU A 507 31.06 -6.14 -3.18
N GLN A 508 30.00 -6.91 -2.89
CA GLN A 508 29.49 -7.96 -3.78
C GLN A 508 28.83 -7.36 -5.03
N ASP A 509 28.10 -6.26 -4.87
CA ASP A 509 27.45 -5.54 -5.98
C ASP A 509 28.48 -4.85 -6.90
N ALA A 510 29.65 -4.48 -6.38
CA ALA A 510 30.80 -4.07 -7.18
C ALA A 510 31.38 -5.25 -7.99
N GLU A 511 31.63 -6.41 -7.37
CA GLU A 511 32.04 -7.63 -8.10
C GLU A 511 31.05 -7.99 -9.23
N ASP A 512 29.75 -8.03 -8.93
CA ASP A 512 28.68 -8.31 -9.91
C ASP A 512 28.64 -7.30 -11.07
N THR A 513 29.07 -6.05 -10.83
CA THR A 513 29.14 -4.99 -11.83
C THR A 513 30.37 -5.14 -12.76
N GLU A 514 31.51 -5.60 -12.23
CA GLU A 514 32.75 -5.81 -13.00
C GLU A 514 32.78 -7.14 -13.78
N MET A 515 32.00 -8.15 -13.38
CA MET A 515 31.92 -9.44 -14.08
C MET A 515 31.47 -9.31 -15.55
N PRO A 516 32.07 -10.07 -16.49
CA PRO A 516 31.65 -10.11 -17.89
C PRO A 516 30.26 -10.75 -18.05
N ARG A 517 29.64 -10.57 -19.22
CA ARG A 517 28.29 -11.09 -19.49
C ARG A 517 28.34 -12.62 -19.64
N PHE A 518 27.50 -13.35 -18.92
CA PHE A 518 27.48 -14.82 -18.93
C PHE A 518 27.07 -15.46 -20.28
N THR A 519 26.73 -14.65 -21.28
CA THR A 519 26.43 -15.08 -22.66
C THR A 519 27.63 -15.01 -23.60
N ASP A 520 28.78 -14.50 -23.16
CA ASP A 520 29.99 -14.45 -23.98
C ASP A 520 30.59 -15.86 -24.07
N GLU A 521 30.51 -16.47 -25.26
CA GLU A 521 31.21 -17.72 -25.62
C GLU A 521 32.67 -17.70 -25.13
N PRO A 522 33.20 -18.82 -24.60
CA PRO A 522 34.56 -18.88 -24.07
C PRO A 522 35.56 -18.55 -25.17
N ARG A 523 36.10 -17.32 -25.13
CA ARG A 523 37.16 -16.86 -26.03
C ARG A 523 38.25 -17.91 -26.12
N SER A 524 38.50 -18.41 -27.32
CA SER A 524 39.54 -19.40 -27.59
C SER A 524 40.91 -18.83 -27.23
N VAL A 525 41.38 -19.11 -26.01
CA VAL A 525 42.72 -18.77 -25.55
C VAL A 525 43.71 -19.46 -26.49
N ARG A 526 44.63 -18.69 -27.08
CA ARG A 526 45.66 -19.28 -27.94
C ARG A 526 46.64 -20.05 -27.04
N PRO A 527 47.18 -21.20 -27.49
CA PRO A 527 48.13 -21.98 -26.67
C PRO A 527 49.41 -21.21 -26.27
N GLU A 528 49.66 -20.07 -26.92
CA GLU A 528 50.85 -19.23 -26.80
C GLU A 528 50.87 -18.38 -25.52
N ASP A 529 49.70 -18.00 -24.99
CA ASP A 529 49.58 -17.13 -23.80
C ASP A 529 49.75 -17.87 -22.46
N ALA A 530 49.79 -19.20 -22.48
CA ALA A 530 49.65 -20.07 -21.31
C ALA A 530 50.90 -20.21 -20.42
N MET A 531 52.03 -19.58 -20.76
CA MET A 531 53.33 -19.82 -20.11
C MET A 531 53.83 -18.74 -19.15
N ASN A 532 53.09 -17.65 -18.89
CA ASN A 532 53.61 -16.56 -18.05
C ASN A 532 52.60 -15.81 -17.16
N HIS A 533 51.71 -16.54 -16.48
CA HIS A 533 51.01 -16.01 -15.30
C HIS A 533 51.06 -16.98 -14.12
N GLY A 534 51.42 -16.44 -12.95
CA GLY A 534 51.51 -17.20 -11.71
C GLY A 534 50.14 -17.65 -11.20
N GLU A 535 50.17 -18.78 -10.50
CA GLU A 535 49.03 -19.48 -9.91
C GLU A 535 48.15 -18.55 -9.06
N THR A 536 47.00 -18.15 -9.61
CA THR A 536 45.93 -17.49 -8.88
C THR A 536 44.63 -18.22 -9.18
N ASP A 537 44.08 -18.93 -8.18
CA ASP A 537 42.81 -19.63 -8.31
C ASP A 537 41.68 -18.62 -8.52
N ARG A 538 41.30 -18.45 -9.78
CA ARG A 538 40.08 -17.79 -10.23
C ARG A 538 39.21 -18.78 -10.99
N THR A 539 38.96 -19.93 -10.38
CA THR A 539 37.82 -20.78 -10.76
C THR A 539 36.56 -19.93 -10.91
N PRO A 540 35.84 -19.97 -12.05
CA PRO A 540 34.65 -19.13 -12.24
C PRO A 540 33.58 -19.45 -11.21
N LYS A 541 33.24 -18.48 -10.34
CA LYS A 541 32.16 -18.61 -9.35
C LYS A 541 30.87 -19.00 -10.08
N SER A 542 30.31 -20.18 -9.78
CA SER A 542 29.08 -20.66 -10.44
C SER A 542 27.90 -19.72 -10.14
N PRO A 543 27.13 -19.27 -11.15
CA PRO A 543 26.07 -18.27 -10.97
C PRO A 543 24.93 -18.72 -10.02
N ASN A 544 24.76 -20.04 -9.82
CA ASN A 544 23.82 -20.56 -8.82
C ASN A 544 24.14 -20.15 -7.37
N LYS A 545 25.40 -19.79 -7.07
CA LYS A 545 25.84 -19.34 -5.74
C LYS A 545 25.68 -17.82 -5.53
N GLN A 546 25.51 -17.04 -6.59
CA GLN A 546 25.49 -15.57 -6.56
C GLN A 546 24.11 -14.95 -6.87
N SER A 547 23.20 -15.77 -7.42
CA SER A 547 21.79 -15.43 -7.65
C SER A 547 21.00 -15.31 -6.34
N TRP A 548 20.17 -14.28 -6.24
CA TRP A 548 19.22 -14.06 -5.14
C TRP A 548 18.00 -15.01 -5.22
N TYR A 549 17.63 -15.44 -6.42
CA TYR A 549 16.34 -16.12 -6.69
C TYR A 549 16.47 -17.60 -7.08
N GLY A 550 15.41 -18.38 -6.80
CA GLY A 550 15.37 -19.83 -6.99
C GLY A 550 14.20 -20.29 -7.87
N ALA A 551 14.11 -21.60 -8.16
CA ALA A 551 13.11 -22.18 -9.07
C ALA A 551 11.62 -22.00 -8.66
N GLN A 552 11.35 -21.39 -7.50
CA GLN A 552 10.01 -21.07 -7.00
C GLN A 552 9.60 -19.61 -7.31
N THR A 553 10.51 -18.79 -7.81
CA THR A 553 10.30 -17.37 -8.07
C THR A 553 9.30 -17.18 -9.23
N PRO A 554 8.26 -16.33 -9.08
CA PRO A 554 7.28 -16.09 -10.12
C PRO A 554 7.87 -15.26 -11.27
N PRO A 555 7.24 -15.23 -12.46
CA PRO A 555 7.55 -14.28 -13.51
C PRO A 555 7.54 -12.82 -13.01
N PHE A 556 8.50 -12.01 -13.45
CA PHE A 556 8.62 -10.60 -13.10
C PHE A 556 8.22 -9.71 -14.28
N ALA A 557 7.56 -8.60 -13.99
CA ALA A 557 7.21 -7.54 -14.94
C ALA A 557 7.59 -6.17 -14.36
N LEU A 558 8.28 -5.33 -15.12
CA LEU A 558 8.96 -4.14 -14.58
C LEU A 558 8.56 -2.85 -15.31
N TRP A 559 8.10 -1.83 -14.56
CA TRP A 559 7.88 -0.47 -15.06
C TRP A 559 8.79 0.51 -14.33
N ILE A 560 9.73 1.10 -15.06
CA ILE A 560 10.83 1.91 -14.52
C ILE A 560 10.67 3.36 -14.98
N GLY A 561 10.66 4.30 -14.04
CA GLY A 561 10.78 5.73 -14.36
C GLY A 561 12.22 6.06 -14.74
N GLY A 562 12.45 6.53 -15.97
CA GLY A 562 13.79 6.86 -16.46
C GLY A 562 14.37 8.15 -15.86
N SER A 563 13.51 8.99 -15.29
CA SER A 563 13.85 10.22 -14.55
C SER A 563 13.75 10.03 -13.02
N ASP A 564 13.58 8.80 -12.55
CA ASP A 564 13.51 8.49 -11.12
C ASP A 564 14.86 8.69 -10.43
N ALA A 565 14.97 9.76 -9.63
CA ALA A 565 16.16 10.04 -8.86
C ALA A 565 16.31 9.18 -7.58
N LEU A 566 15.24 8.52 -7.10
CA LEU A 566 15.24 7.79 -5.84
C LEU A 566 15.78 6.37 -5.98
N VAL A 567 15.44 5.67 -7.08
CA VAL A 567 15.82 4.27 -7.30
C VAL A 567 16.37 4.01 -8.71
N ASP A 568 17.37 3.14 -8.84
CA ASP A 568 17.97 2.79 -10.13
C ASP A 568 17.38 1.49 -10.69
N GLY A 569 16.22 1.60 -11.34
CA GLY A 569 15.59 0.48 -12.02
C GLY A 569 16.39 -0.04 -13.23
N ARG A 570 17.28 0.78 -13.82
CA ARG A 570 18.11 0.35 -14.97
C ARG A 570 19.22 -0.59 -14.52
N LYS A 571 19.82 -0.35 -13.35
CA LYS A 571 20.78 -1.29 -12.75
C LYS A 571 20.12 -2.64 -12.42
N LEU A 572 18.88 -2.63 -11.94
CA LEU A 572 18.10 -3.86 -11.73
C LEU A 572 17.88 -4.63 -13.04
N LEU A 573 17.38 -3.96 -14.09
CA LEU A 573 17.18 -4.60 -15.39
C LEU A 573 18.51 -5.14 -15.96
N THR A 574 19.60 -4.39 -15.83
CA THR A 574 20.96 -4.81 -16.22
C THR A 574 21.42 -6.07 -15.49
N ARG A 575 21.02 -6.29 -14.23
CA ARG A 575 21.32 -7.54 -13.50
C ARG A 575 20.65 -8.75 -14.15
N PHE A 576 19.37 -8.61 -14.52
CA PHE A 576 18.62 -9.65 -15.22
C PHE A 576 19.18 -9.89 -16.64
N ASP A 577 19.43 -8.83 -17.43
CA ASP A 577 19.99 -8.89 -18.79
C ASP A 577 21.43 -9.46 -18.87
N ARG A 578 22.14 -9.51 -17.74
CA ARG A 578 23.46 -10.15 -17.61
C ARG A 578 23.40 -11.65 -17.33
N GLY A 579 22.22 -12.20 -17.02
CA GLY A 579 22.04 -13.60 -16.63
C GLY A 579 22.42 -13.92 -15.18
N LEU A 580 22.58 -12.90 -14.32
CA LEU A 580 22.97 -13.09 -12.91
C LEU A 580 21.87 -13.76 -12.05
N GLU A 581 20.63 -13.75 -12.53
CA GLU A 581 19.48 -14.39 -11.89
C GLU A 581 18.84 -15.44 -12.82
N PRO A 582 19.49 -16.59 -13.10
CA PRO A 582 19.07 -17.56 -14.11
C PRO A 582 17.78 -18.34 -13.77
N GLN A 583 17.09 -17.96 -12.69
CA GLN A 583 15.78 -18.50 -12.29
C GLN A 583 14.66 -17.46 -12.42
N VAL A 584 14.99 -16.20 -12.75
CA VAL A 584 14.00 -15.12 -12.95
C VAL A 584 13.59 -15.09 -14.42
N ASN A 585 12.29 -15.23 -14.66
CA ASN A 585 11.69 -14.99 -15.97
C ASN A 585 11.13 -13.56 -16.03
N VAL A 586 11.84 -12.63 -16.67
CA VAL A 586 11.33 -11.27 -16.93
C VAL A 586 10.43 -11.32 -18.16
N VAL A 587 9.11 -11.38 -17.94
CA VAL A 587 8.10 -11.48 -19.01
C VAL A 587 7.74 -10.12 -19.61
N HIS A 588 8.04 -9.02 -18.92
CA HIS A 588 7.84 -7.67 -19.41
C HIS A 588 8.83 -6.70 -18.76
N SER A 589 9.38 -5.78 -19.52
CA SER A 589 10.13 -4.63 -18.98
C SER A 589 9.90 -3.40 -19.85
N LYS A 590 9.67 -2.27 -19.18
CA LYS A 590 9.47 -0.97 -19.82
C LYS A 590 10.15 0.12 -19.01
N ILE A 591 10.87 0.99 -19.71
CA ILE A 591 11.40 2.23 -19.17
C ILE A 591 10.59 3.37 -19.78
N ILE A 592 10.05 4.24 -18.94
CA ILE A 592 9.34 5.45 -19.35
C ILE A 592 10.26 6.62 -19.01
N GLU A 593 10.98 7.12 -20.01
CA GLU A 593 12.14 8.01 -19.83
C GLU A 593 11.83 9.26 -18.99
N GLU A 594 10.64 9.85 -19.18
CA GLU A 594 10.21 11.09 -18.56
C GLU A 594 9.41 10.90 -17.26
N TYR A 595 9.30 9.68 -16.74
CA TYR A 595 8.57 9.40 -15.50
C TYR A 595 9.48 9.53 -14.27
N GLU A 596 8.98 10.24 -13.27
CA GLU A 596 9.47 10.29 -11.90
C GLU A 596 8.83 9.17 -11.03
N HIS A 597 9.30 8.99 -9.80
CA HIS A 597 8.99 7.82 -8.94
C HIS A 597 7.49 7.52 -8.71
N LEU A 598 6.63 8.54 -8.79
CA LEU A 598 5.19 8.45 -8.55
C LEU A 598 4.35 8.51 -9.84
N ASP A 599 4.95 8.83 -10.99
CA ASP A 599 4.23 8.95 -12.26
C ASP A 599 3.63 7.62 -12.72
N VAL A 600 4.27 6.50 -12.35
CA VAL A 600 3.74 5.13 -12.53
C VAL A 600 2.39 4.88 -11.86
N LEU A 601 1.97 5.74 -10.92
CA LEU A 601 0.65 5.73 -10.29
C LEU A 601 -0.20 6.96 -10.65
N TRP A 602 0.41 8.14 -10.72
CA TRP A 602 -0.28 9.43 -10.62
C TRP A 602 -0.23 10.32 -11.85
N ALA A 603 0.58 9.99 -12.86
CA ALA A 603 0.58 10.72 -14.12
C ALA A 603 -0.75 10.53 -14.87
N MET A 604 -1.16 11.54 -15.64
CA MET A 604 -2.41 11.51 -16.39
C MET A 604 -2.41 10.47 -17.53
N ASP A 605 -1.23 10.04 -17.97
CA ASP A 605 -1.00 8.95 -18.92
C ASP A 605 -0.69 7.59 -18.23
N ALA A 606 -0.81 7.46 -16.91
CA ALA A 606 -0.47 6.22 -16.19
C ALA A 606 -1.31 5.00 -16.60
N VAL A 607 -2.59 5.17 -16.94
CA VAL A 607 -3.41 4.07 -17.49
C VAL A 607 -2.90 3.62 -18.86
N ASP A 608 -2.49 4.56 -19.71
CA ASP A 608 -1.97 4.27 -21.04
C ASP A 608 -0.57 3.65 -21.00
N GLN A 609 0.30 4.16 -20.13
CA GLN A 609 1.71 3.78 -20.04
C GLN A 609 2.00 2.61 -19.10
N VAL A 610 1.09 2.28 -18.18
CA VAL A 610 1.28 1.20 -17.18
C VAL A 610 0.02 0.35 -17.07
N GLY A 611 -1.14 0.95 -16.80
CA GLY A 611 -2.37 0.21 -16.46
C GLY A 611 -2.81 -0.82 -17.52
N LYS A 612 -2.84 -0.43 -18.80
CA LYS A 612 -3.18 -1.32 -19.92
C LYS A 612 -2.22 -2.49 -20.07
N GLU A 613 -0.93 -2.28 -19.80
CA GLU A 613 0.11 -3.31 -19.91
C GLU A 613 0.07 -4.25 -18.70
N VAL A 614 -0.06 -3.72 -17.48
CA VAL A 614 -0.30 -4.52 -16.26
C VAL A 614 -1.53 -5.43 -16.44
N ARG A 615 -2.61 -4.91 -17.00
CA ARG A 615 -3.82 -5.67 -17.34
C ARG A 615 -3.55 -6.80 -18.35
N GLN A 616 -2.74 -6.55 -19.38
CA GLN A 616 -2.39 -7.59 -20.36
C GLN A 616 -1.46 -8.66 -19.75
N VAL A 617 -0.42 -8.23 -19.04
CA VAL A 617 0.58 -9.12 -18.41
C VAL A 617 -0.07 -10.09 -17.43
N ILE A 618 -0.96 -9.60 -16.54
CA ILE A 618 -1.69 -10.47 -15.59
C ILE A 618 -2.55 -11.50 -16.33
N TRP A 619 -3.17 -11.13 -17.47
CA TRP A 619 -3.95 -12.07 -18.29
C TRP A 619 -3.05 -13.11 -18.97
N GLU A 620 -1.88 -12.70 -19.46
CA GLU A 620 -0.93 -13.55 -20.17
C GLU A 620 -0.15 -14.52 -19.25
N THR A 621 0.03 -14.20 -17.97
CA THR A 621 0.70 -15.04 -16.97
C THR A 621 -0.24 -15.88 -16.11
N MET A 622 -1.55 -15.56 -16.08
CA MET A 622 -2.57 -16.29 -15.33
C MET A 622 -2.51 -17.81 -15.62
N PRO A 623 -2.55 -18.70 -14.60
CA PRO A 623 -2.56 -20.15 -14.80
C PRO A 623 -3.63 -20.59 -15.80
N HIS A 624 -3.31 -21.55 -16.67
CA HIS A 624 -4.17 -21.89 -17.81
C HIS A 624 -5.60 -22.29 -17.39
N GLY A 625 -5.75 -23.11 -16.35
CA GLY A 625 -7.06 -23.49 -15.80
C GLY A 625 -7.86 -22.28 -15.30
N ALA A 626 -7.23 -21.38 -14.55
CA ALA A 626 -7.86 -20.13 -14.10
C ALA A 626 -8.28 -19.25 -15.29
N ARG A 627 -7.45 -19.14 -16.34
CA ARG A 627 -7.75 -18.35 -17.54
C ARG A 627 -8.94 -18.87 -18.35
N VAL A 628 -9.15 -20.19 -18.36
CA VAL A 628 -10.34 -20.81 -18.96
C VAL A 628 -11.57 -20.61 -18.07
N ALA A 629 -11.41 -20.67 -16.75
CA ALA A 629 -12.51 -20.50 -15.79
C ALA A 629 -13.01 -19.04 -15.68
N CYS A 630 -12.14 -18.04 -15.74
CA CYS A 630 -12.45 -16.64 -15.45
C CYS A 630 -13.21 -15.88 -16.55
N ARG A 631 -13.88 -14.78 -16.16
CA ARG A 631 -14.34 -13.70 -17.06
C ARG A 631 -13.10 -13.10 -17.73
N ARG A 632 -13.05 -13.07 -19.06
CA ARG A 632 -11.99 -12.39 -19.81
C ARG A 632 -12.05 -10.89 -19.54
N PRO A 633 -10.98 -10.23 -19.06
CA PRO A 633 -10.97 -8.79 -18.84
C PRO A 633 -11.18 -8.00 -20.14
N ARG A 634 -11.73 -6.79 -20.03
CA ARG A 634 -12.00 -5.92 -21.17
C ARG A 634 -10.70 -5.33 -21.72
N GLY A 635 -10.54 -5.40 -23.04
CA GLY A 635 -9.39 -4.82 -23.75
C GLY A 635 -8.08 -5.59 -23.58
N VAL A 636 -8.10 -6.83 -23.10
CA VAL A 636 -6.97 -7.75 -23.31
C VAL A 636 -7.07 -8.38 -24.70
N ASN A 637 -5.93 -8.67 -25.32
CA ASN A 637 -5.84 -9.31 -26.64
C ASN A 637 -6.16 -10.82 -26.59
#